data_AF-A0A1Y2VVE0-F1
#
_entry.id   AF-A0A1Y2VVE0-F1
#
_cell.length_a   1.000
_cell.length_b   1.000
_cell.length_c   1.000
_cell.angle_alpha   90.00
_cell.angle_beta   90.00
_cell.angle_gamma   90.00
#
_symmetry.space_group_name_H-M   'P 1'
#
loop_
_entity.id
_entity.type
_entity.pdbx_description
1 polymer ?
#
loop_
_entity_poly.entity_id
_entity_poly.type
_entity_poly.pdbx_seq_one_letter_code
_entity_poly.pdbx_strand_id
1 'polypeptide(L)'
;MLSSTLRSSSSQLLRASCRSSRYASQSSRCYSLSSARRPLAVAQKRHYASATPSPPSPNDNFLSGNTANYIDEMYMQWKEDPESVHISWQVYFKNMESGDMPIQQAFTPPPTLVPSATGGVGPTVGMGVGPGSDVTNHLKVQLLVRAYQARGHHKANIDPLGIRNEGFTSIKPQELTLEHYQFTDKDLDKEFTLGPGILPRFKREGREKMTLREIIDACEKIYCGSYGVEFIHIPDRAKCDWLRERVEVPQPFKYSIDEKRRILDRLIWSSSFESFLSTKYPNDKRFGLEGCETLVPGMKALIDRSVDYGVKDIVIGMPHRGRLNVLSNVVRKPNESIFSEFAGTAGAEDEGSGDVKYHLGMNFERPTPSGKRVQLSLVANPSHLEAEDPVVLGKTRAIQHYNNDEKSHRTAMSVLLHGDAAFAAQGIVYECLGFHSLPAFSTGGTVHLVVNNQIGFTTDPRFARSTAYCTDIAKAIDAPVFHVNADDVEAVNFVCQLAADWRAEFQSDVVIDLICYRKHGHNETDQPSFTQPLMYKRIGEKEPQISIYVDKLIEDGTFSKEDVEEHKQWVWGMLEESFAKSKDYQPTSKEWTTSAWNGFKSPKELATEVLPHMPTSVDQKTLEHIGEVIGSTPEDFHIHRNLKRILQNRTKSVVEGKNIDWSTAEALAFGSLVTEGNHVRVSGQDVERGTFSQRHAVFHDQETENTYTPLQNISKDQGKFVISNSSLSEYGALGFEYGYSLSSPNALVMWEAQFGDFANNAQCIIDQFIASGEVKWMQRTGLVMSLPHGYDGQGPEHSSGRMERYLQLSNEDPRVFPSPEKLDRQHQDCNMQIAYMTSPANLFHILRRQMHRQFRKPLIIFFSKSLLRHPLARSDIDEFTGPDAHFKWIIPDPEHETGTIKSPEEIERVILCSGQVWAALHKYRADNKIDNVAITRIEQLNPFPWEQLKENLDTYKNAKTIVWAQEEPLNAGAWSFTQPRIETLLNHTEHHDRKHVMYAGRNPSASVATGLKAAHKKEEEELLNVAFTVTQEKLKGE
;
A
#
# COMPACT_ATOMS: atom_id res chain seq x y z
N MET A 1 -19.93 -4.68 -52.33
CA MET A 1 -20.04 -3.99 -53.64
C MET A 1 -20.07 -2.49 -53.33
N LEU A 2 -19.09 -1.71 -53.79
CA LEU A 2 -19.20 -0.77 -54.93
C LEU A 2 -20.31 0.31 -54.70
N SER A 3 -20.08 1.61 -54.86
CA SER A 3 -18.90 2.33 -55.39
C SER A 3 -18.90 3.82 -55.02
N SER A 4 -17.68 4.35 -54.83
CA SER A 4 -17.13 5.67 -55.22
C SER A 4 -17.93 6.57 -56.19
N THR A 5 -17.75 7.91 -56.13
CA THR A 5 -17.07 8.85 -57.10
C THR A 5 -17.45 10.33 -56.77
N LEU A 6 -16.82 11.46 -57.21
CA LEU A 6 -15.50 11.82 -57.80
C LEU A 6 -15.26 13.37 -57.73
N ARG A 7 -14.00 13.82 -57.51
CA ARG A 7 -13.37 15.13 -57.94
C ARG A 7 -13.77 16.43 -57.20
N SER A 8 -12.92 17.48 -57.11
CA SER A 8 -11.79 17.88 -57.97
C SER A 8 -10.54 18.48 -57.26
N SER A 9 -9.36 18.20 -57.85
CA SER A 9 -8.24 19.10 -58.28
C SER A 9 -7.72 20.24 -57.36
N SER A 10 -6.41 20.57 -57.28
CA SER A 10 -5.20 20.10 -58.00
C SER A 10 -3.92 20.58 -57.27
N SER A 11 -2.78 19.91 -57.49
CA SER A 11 -1.45 20.26 -56.94
C SER A 11 -0.57 21.04 -57.92
N GLN A 12 0.35 21.89 -57.44
CA GLN A 12 1.76 21.89 -57.87
C GLN A 12 2.70 22.91 -57.17
N LEU A 13 4.00 22.55 -57.19
CA LEU A 13 5.23 23.36 -57.11
C LEU A 13 5.89 23.67 -55.74
N LEU A 14 7.21 23.94 -55.85
CA LEU A 14 8.28 23.56 -54.92
C LEU A 14 9.41 24.63 -54.93
N ARG A 15 10.24 24.64 -53.87
CA ARG A 15 11.56 25.31 -53.69
C ARG A 15 11.65 26.82 -53.34
N ALA A 16 11.96 27.05 -52.05
CA ALA A 16 13.05 27.85 -51.47
C ALA A 16 13.64 29.10 -52.20
N SER A 17 13.73 30.25 -51.51
CA SER A 17 14.99 30.67 -50.82
C SER A 17 14.96 32.07 -50.14
N CYS A 18 15.68 32.18 -49.01
CA CYS A 18 16.40 33.31 -48.38
C CYS A 18 15.89 34.79 -48.30
N ARG A 19 15.81 35.24 -47.03
CA ARG A 19 16.33 36.51 -46.44
C ARG A 19 15.83 37.89 -46.95
N SER A 20 15.27 38.69 -46.02
CA SER A 20 16.04 39.74 -45.30
C SER A 20 15.21 40.51 -44.25
N SER A 21 15.90 41.29 -43.42
CA SER A 21 15.48 41.92 -42.15
C SER A 21 14.78 43.29 -42.26
N ARG A 22 13.95 43.68 -41.27
CA ARG A 22 14.24 44.71 -40.23
C ARG A 22 12.98 45.26 -39.50
N TYR A 23 13.20 45.77 -38.28
CA TYR A 23 12.32 46.65 -37.47
C TYR A 23 10.97 46.04 -37.00
N ALA A 24 10.30 46.53 -35.95
CA ALA A 24 10.72 47.13 -34.67
C ALA A 24 9.47 47.22 -33.78
N SER A 25 9.59 47.09 -32.46
CA SER A 25 8.48 47.40 -31.54
C SER A 25 8.99 48.07 -30.26
N GLN A 26 8.33 49.17 -29.88
CA GLN A 26 8.68 49.95 -28.70
C GLN A 26 7.41 50.53 -28.06
N SER A 27 7.23 50.29 -26.74
CA SER A 27 6.25 50.96 -25.85
C SER A 27 4.75 50.71 -26.18
N SER A 28 3.77 50.75 -25.27
CA SER A 28 3.69 50.66 -23.78
C SER A 28 2.19 50.36 -23.43
N ARG A 29 1.68 50.24 -22.20
CA ARG A 29 2.17 50.46 -20.82
C ARG A 29 1.24 49.69 -19.85
N CYS A 30 1.75 49.08 -18.77
CA CYS A 30 0.91 48.65 -17.63
C CYS A 30 1.53 49.09 -16.30
N TYR A 31 0.68 49.55 -15.38
CA TYR A 31 1.05 50.03 -14.05
C TYR A 31 0.96 48.91 -13.01
N SER A 32 1.91 48.88 -12.07
CA SER A 32 1.70 48.29 -10.74
C SER A 32 2.31 49.21 -9.68
N LEU A 33 1.63 49.31 -8.53
CA LEU A 33 1.99 50.20 -7.43
C LEU A 33 3.07 49.56 -6.56
N SER A 34 4.10 50.33 -6.23
CA SER A 34 5.20 49.91 -5.36
C SER A 34 4.91 50.20 -3.88
N SER A 35 5.28 49.26 -3.01
CA SER A 35 5.56 49.55 -1.59
C SER A 35 7.04 49.29 -1.32
N ALA A 36 7.65 50.10 -0.45
CA ALA A 36 9.10 50.24 -0.39
C ALA A 36 9.71 49.67 0.91
N ARG A 37 10.85 48.98 0.78
CA ARG A 37 11.88 48.88 1.83
C ARG A 37 13.27 49.10 1.22
N ARG A 38 14.14 49.80 1.97
CA ARG A 38 15.43 50.34 1.52
C ARG A 38 16.56 49.29 1.58
N PRO A 39 17.52 49.30 0.64
CA PRO A 39 18.87 48.77 0.86
C PRO A 39 19.80 49.88 1.41
N LEU A 40 20.85 49.52 2.14
CA LEU A 40 21.87 50.47 2.63
C LEU A 40 23.30 49.97 2.37
N ALA A 41 23.95 50.67 1.43
CA ALA A 41 25.36 51.06 1.33
C ALA A 41 26.53 50.05 1.45
N VAL A 42 27.52 50.29 0.58
CA VAL A 42 28.82 49.62 0.43
C VAL A 42 29.92 50.41 1.14
N ALA A 43 30.95 49.73 1.67
CA ALA A 43 32.29 50.31 1.89
C ALA A 43 33.40 49.23 1.85
N GLN A 44 34.61 49.56 1.39
CA GLN A 44 35.76 48.65 1.30
C GLN A 44 37.04 49.20 1.96
N LYS A 45 37.78 48.31 2.65
CA LYS A 45 39.25 48.26 2.87
C LYS A 45 39.98 49.44 3.56
N ARG A 46 40.59 49.18 4.74
CA ARG A 46 42.03 48.83 4.89
C ARG A 46 42.40 48.34 6.31
N HIS A 47 43.66 47.93 6.50
CA HIS A 47 44.14 46.91 7.46
C HIS A 47 44.46 47.38 8.89
N TYR A 48 44.39 46.43 9.83
CA TYR A 48 45.29 46.28 10.99
C TYR A 48 45.83 44.84 11.03
N ALA A 49 46.94 44.60 11.75
CA ALA A 49 47.69 43.35 11.72
C ALA A 49 47.60 42.53 13.04
N SER A 50 47.81 41.21 12.90
CA SER A 50 48.14 40.21 13.92
C SER A 50 47.31 40.13 15.21
N ALA A 51 46.35 39.21 15.26
CA ALA A 51 46.46 37.95 16.00
C ALA A 51 45.18 37.11 15.75
N THR A 52 45.30 35.82 15.47
CA THR A 52 44.14 34.92 15.28
C THR A 52 43.58 34.48 16.63
N PRO A 53 42.32 34.77 16.98
CA PRO A 53 41.64 34.07 18.06
C PRO A 53 41.25 32.67 17.57
N SER A 54 41.66 31.64 18.31
CA SER A 54 41.15 30.28 18.13
C SER A 54 39.63 30.27 18.35
N PRO A 55 38.86 29.40 17.65
CA PRO A 55 37.48 29.15 18.03
C PRO A 55 37.43 28.57 19.46
N PRO A 56 36.38 28.87 20.26
CA PRO A 56 36.22 28.27 21.58
C PRO A 56 36.07 26.75 21.47
N SER A 57 36.55 26.04 22.49
CA SER A 57 36.51 24.58 22.56
C SER A 57 35.08 24.08 22.72
N PRO A 58 34.71 22.91 22.16
CA PRO A 58 33.44 22.24 22.49
C PRO A 58 33.25 22.02 24.01
N ASN A 59 34.34 21.95 24.77
CA ASN A 59 34.33 21.80 26.24
C ASN A 59 34.05 23.11 26.99
N ASP A 60 34.19 24.29 26.37
CA ASP A 60 33.98 25.58 27.04
C ASP A 60 32.49 25.85 27.36
N ASN A 61 31.57 25.19 26.65
CA ASN A 61 30.12 25.32 26.82
C ASN A 61 29.62 24.86 28.22
N PHE A 62 30.38 24.01 28.91
CA PHE A 62 30.02 23.52 30.25
C PHE A 62 30.21 24.58 31.35
N LEU A 63 31.15 25.52 31.13
CA LEU A 63 31.57 26.54 32.09
C LEU A 63 30.77 27.85 31.98
N SER A 64 29.76 27.92 31.10
CA SER A 64 28.95 29.12 30.88
C SER A 64 27.50 28.96 31.36
N GLY A 65 27.07 29.84 32.27
CA GLY A 65 25.66 29.97 32.69
C GLY A 65 25.35 29.38 34.07
N ASN A 66 24.08 29.00 34.28
CA ASN A 66 23.53 28.60 35.60
C ASN A 66 24.20 27.36 36.25
N THR A 67 25.08 26.65 35.54
CA THR A 67 25.86 25.51 36.06
C THR A 67 26.99 25.91 37.01
N ALA A 68 27.49 27.15 36.97
CA ALA A 68 28.68 27.56 37.73
C ALA A 68 28.57 27.26 39.24
N ASN A 69 27.45 27.65 39.87
CA ASN A 69 27.21 27.42 41.30
C ASN A 69 27.27 25.93 41.70
N TYR A 70 26.84 25.03 40.82
CA TYR A 70 26.88 23.58 41.06
C TYR A 70 28.32 23.03 40.95
N ILE A 71 29.13 23.58 40.04
CA ILE A 71 30.55 23.23 39.93
C ILE A 71 31.31 23.70 41.17
N ASP A 72 31.03 24.92 41.65
CA ASP A 72 31.60 25.45 42.89
C ASP A 72 31.20 24.60 44.11
N GLU A 73 29.94 24.19 44.21
CA GLU A 73 29.47 23.32 45.31
C GLU A 73 30.14 21.94 45.27
N MET A 74 30.26 21.32 44.09
CA MET A 74 31.00 20.05 43.91
C MET A 74 32.50 20.20 44.21
N TYR A 75 33.12 21.33 43.86
CA TYR A 75 34.53 21.60 44.16
C TYR A 75 34.76 21.78 45.66
N MET A 76 33.85 22.48 46.36
CA MET A 76 33.92 22.66 47.81
C MET A 76 33.71 21.34 48.56
N GLN A 77 32.76 20.49 48.13
CA GLN A 77 32.58 19.14 48.70
C GLN A 77 33.83 18.27 48.46
N TRP A 78 34.38 18.27 47.25
CA TRP A 78 35.64 17.56 46.93
C TRP A 78 36.85 18.07 47.74
N LYS A 79 36.86 19.36 48.12
CA LYS A 79 37.89 19.97 48.97
C LYS A 79 37.81 19.54 50.44
N GLU A 80 36.61 19.25 50.95
CA GLU A 80 36.40 18.72 52.30
C GLU A 80 36.67 17.21 52.34
N ASP A 81 36.15 16.46 51.36
CA ASP A 81 36.39 15.04 51.17
C ASP A 81 36.38 14.68 49.67
N PRO A 82 37.51 14.25 49.07
CA PRO A 82 37.56 13.84 47.68
C PRO A 82 36.61 12.69 47.32
N GLU A 83 36.26 11.79 48.26
CA GLU A 83 35.34 10.67 47.98
C GLU A 83 33.86 11.07 47.97
N SER A 84 33.53 12.28 48.46
CA SER A 84 32.15 12.78 48.53
C SER A 84 31.51 13.04 47.15
N VAL A 85 32.32 13.25 46.11
CA VAL A 85 31.86 13.49 44.73
C VAL A 85 32.17 12.31 43.80
N HIS A 86 31.35 12.15 42.76
CA HIS A 86 31.54 11.10 41.76
C HIS A 86 32.94 11.14 41.11
N ILE A 87 33.50 9.97 40.77
CA ILE A 87 34.90 9.83 40.30
C ILE A 87 35.28 10.73 39.11
N SER A 88 34.33 11.08 38.23
CA SER A 88 34.55 12.06 37.16
C SER A 88 34.92 13.46 37.68
N TRP A 89 34.29 13.89 38.77
CA TRP A 89 34.60 15.14 39.46
C TRP A 89 35.92 15.07 40.21
N GLN A 90 36.22 13.94 40.84
CA GLN A 90 37.51 13.72 41.51
C GLN A 90 38.68 13.88 40.55
N VAL A 91 38.59 13.26 39.36
CA VAL A 91 39.61 13.36 38.31
C VAL A 91 39.67 14.79 37.75
N TYR A 92 38.51 15.41 37.49
CA TYR A 92 38.44 16.78 36.98
C TYR A 92 39.10 17.80 37.92
N PHE A 93 38.71 17.84 39.19
CA PHE A 93 39.23 18.80 40.16
C PHE A 93 40.71 18.52 40.52
N LYS A 94 41.11 17.25 40.63
CA LYS A 94 42.52 16.88 40.82
C LYS A 94 43.42 17.35 39.67
N ASN A 95 42.97 17.19 38.43
CA ASN A 95 43.71 17.64 37.24
C ASN A 95 43.69 19.19 37.11
N MET A 96 42.62 19.84 37.57
CA MET A 96 42.52 21.30 37.61
C MET A 96 43.48 21.92 38.64
N GLU A 97 43.65 21.27 39.81
CA GLU A 97 44.56 21.75 40.86
C GLU A 97 46.03 21.43 40.62
N SER A 98 46.37 20.31 39.97
CA SER A 98 47.78 19.96 39.77
C SER A 98 48.49 20.92 38.80
N GLY A 99 47.75 21.61 37.92
CA GLY A 99 48.28 22.57 36.96
C GLY A 99 49.07 21.94 35.79
N ASP A 100 49.25 20.62 35.79
CA ASP A 100 50.06 19.88 34.80
C ASP A 100 49.35 19.70 33.43
N MET A 101 48.08 20.09 33.31
CA MET A 101 47.26 19.88 32.11
C MET A 101 46.41 21.11 31.78
N PRO A 102 46.22 21.47 30.49
CA PRO A 102 45.30 22.53 30.10
C PRO A 102 43.86 22.18 30.50
N ILE A 103 43.10 23.17 30.98
CA ILE A 103 41.71 22.99 31.46
C ILE A 103 40.82 22.28 30.41
N GLN A 104 41.07 22.50 29.11
CA GLN A 104 40.32 21.83 28.03
C GLN A 104 40.46 20.29 28.02
N GLN A 105 41.48 19.73 28.69
CA GLN A 105 41.76 18.29 28.81
C GLN A 105 41.44 17.72 30.20
N ALA A 106 41.07 18.55 31.18
CA ALA A 106 40.79 18.10 32.54
C ALA A 106 39.51 17.26 32.66
N PHE A 107 38.55 17.44 31.74
CA PHE A 107 37.28 16.72 31.72
C PHE A 107 37.29 15.55 30.74
N THR A 108 37.20 14.34 31.28
CA THR A 108 36.97 13.11 30.50
C THR A 108 35.54 12.63 30.78
N PRO A 109 34.60 12.66 29.82
CA PRO A 109 33.26 12.12 30.04
C PRO A 109 33.33 10.61 30.28
N PRO A 110 32.47 10.04 31.17
CA PRO A 110 32.45 8.61 31.42
C PRO A 110 32.05 7.83 30.15
N PRO A 111 32.49 6.57 29.97
CA PRO A 111 32.14 5.77 28.80
C PRO A 111 30.63 5.59 28.68
N THR A 112 30.04 6.08 27.59
CA THR A 112 28.61 5.91 27.31
C THR A 112 28.29 4.46 27.00
N LEU A 113 27.49 3.82 27.85
CA LEU A 113 26.98 2.46 27.68
C LEU A 113 25.79 2.36 26.69
N VAL A 114 25.46 3.45 25.98
CA VAL A 114 24.31 3.55 25.07
C VAL A 114 24.80 3.78 23.63
N PRO A 115 24.33 3.01 22.62
CA PRO A 115 24.78 3.18 21.23
C PRO A 115 24.32 4.50 20.59
N SER A 116 25.17 5.05 19.71
CA SER A 116 24.78 6.12 18.77
C SER A 116 24.50 5.53 17.39
N ALA A 117 23.45 6.03 16.73
CA ALA A 117 22.94 5.52 15.44
C ALA A 117 23.91 5.67 14.25
N THR A 118 25.00 6.42 14.37
CA THR A 118 25.95 6.67 13.28
C THR A 118 27.07 5.64 13.16
N GLY A 119 27.19 4.70 14.10
CA GLY A 119 28.22 3.64 14.08
C GLY A 119 29.68 4.13 14.20
N GLY A 120 29.89 5.44 14.36
CA GLY A 120 31.20 6.05 14.58
C GLY A 120 31.56 6.02 16.05
N VAL A 121 32.64 5.32 16.40
CA VAL A 121 33.30 5.51 17.70
C VAL A 121 33.97 6.88 17.66
N GLY A 122 33.72 7.73 18.65
CA GLY A 122 34.46 9.00 18.80
C GLY A 122 35.97 8.74 18.90
N PRO A 123 36.83 9.74 18.57
CA PRO A 123 38.27 9.56 18.57
C PRO A 123 38.75 8.98 19.91
N THR A 124 39.47 7.87 19.83
CA THR A 124 39.83 7.05 20.98
C THR A 124 40.61 7.87 22.00
N VAL A 125 40.07 7.98 23.22
CA VAL A 125 40.85 8.43 24.38
C VAL A 125 42.00 7.46 24.55
N GLY A 126 43.23 7.97 24.41
CA GLY A 126 44.44 7.16 24.51
C GLY A 126 44.63 6.61 25.92
N MET A 127 44.16 5.39 26.19
CA MET A 127 44.56 4.67 27.39
C MET A 127 46.06 4.37 27.31
N GLY A 128 46.82 4.97 28.23
CA GLY A 128 48.25 4.75 28.38
C GLY A 128 48.58 3.34 28.86
N VAL A 129 48.52 2.37 27.93
CA VAL A 129 49.13 1.05 28.08
C VAL A 129 50.23 0.96 27.02
N GLY A 130 51.42 0.54 27.42
CA GLY A 130 52.61 0.59 26.56
C GLY A 130 52.41 -0.11 25.20
N PRO A 131 53.02 0.40 24.12
CA PRO A 131 52.85 -0.17 22.78
C PRO A 131 53.38 -1.60 22.74
N GLY A 132 52.48 -2.58 22.54
CA GLY A 132 52.86 -3.97 22.29
C GLY A 132 52.30 -5.04 23.24
N SER A 133 51.30 -4.75 24.09
CA SER A 133 50.66 -5.82 24.87
C SER A 133 49.76 -6.72 23.99
N ASP A 134 49.77 -8.03 24.24
CA ASP A 134 48.91 -9.00 23.51
C ASP A 134 47.42 -8.67 23.66
N VAL A 135 47.02 -8.12 24.81
CA VAL A 135 45.64 -7.69 25.07
C VAL A 135 45.23 -6.54 24.14
N THR A 136 46.11 -5.55 23.93
CA THR A 136 45.85 -4.43 23.01
C THR A 136 45.67 -4.93 21.58
N ASN A 137 46.51 -5.89 21.15
CA ASN A 137 46.41 -6.47 19.81
C ASN A 137 45.14 -7.32 19.67
N HIS A 138 44.75 -8.09 20.69
CA HIS A 138 43.51 -8.87 20.69
C HIS A 138 42.28 -7.98 20.54
N LEU A 139 42.22 -6.86 21.28
CA LEU A 139 41.13 -5.88 21.14
C LEU A 139 41.09 -5.24 19.75
N LYS A 140 42.24 -4.96 19.13
CA LYS A 140 42.31 -4.49 17.73
C LYS A 140 41.72 -5.52 16.75
N VAL A 141 42.05 -6.80 16.91
CA VAL A 141 41.47 -7.88 16.06
C VAL A 141 39.96 -8.02 16.30
N GLN A 142 39.48 -7.90 17.54
CA GLN A 142 38.05 -7.90 17.84
C GLN A 142 37.32 -6.72 17.18
N LEU A 143 37.92 -5.53 17.16
CA LEU A 143 37.38 -4.37 16.44
C LEU A 143 37.39 -4.55 14.92
N LEU A 144 38.43 -5.17 14.35
CA LEU A 144 38.50 -5.52 12.93
C LEU A 144 37.39 -6.51 12.54
N VAL A 145 37.19 -7.59 13.30
CA VAL A 145 36.08 -8.55 13.08
C VAL A 145 34.72 -7.84 13.15
N ARG A 146 34.53 -6.92 14.11
CA ARG A 146 33.33 -6.10 14.20
C ARG A 146 33.16 -5.14 13.01
N ALA A 147 34.25 -4.60 12.46
CA ALA A 147 34.20 -3.79 11.26
C ALA A 147 33.76 -4.62 10.04
N TYR A 148 34.23 -5.86 9.89
CA TYR A 148 33.71 -6.77 8.85
C TYR A 148 32.21 -7.07 9.01
N GLN A 149 31.76 -7.37 10.23
CA GLN A 149 30.33 -7.56 10.52
C GLN A 149 29.48 -6.33 10.17
N ALA A 150 30.02 -5.12 10.36
CA ALA A 150 29.29 -3.87 10.18
C ALA A 150 29.45 -3.19 8.81
N ARG A 151 30.49 -3.53 8.04
CA ARG A 151 30.88 -2.83 6.80
C ARG A 151 31.34 -3.74 5.66
N GLY A 152 31.51 -5.05 5.89
CA GLY A 152 32.02 -5.99 4.88
C GLY A 152 31.16 -6.06 3.60
N HIS A 153 29.83 -5.90 3.75
CA HIS A 153 28.87 -5.79 2.65
C HIS A 153 29.16 -4.63 1.66
N HIS A 154 29.90 -3.59 2.05
CA HIS A 154 30.38 -2.56 1.13
C HIS A 154 31.50 -3.07 0.22
N LYS A 155 32.34 -3.99 0.70
CA LYS A 155 33.46 -4.61 -0.02
C LYS A 155 33.05 -5.90 -0.78
N ALA A 156 31.89 -6.47 -0.48
CA ALA A 156 31.43 -7.73 -1.07
C ALA A 156 31.39 -7.75 -2.60
N ASN A 157 31.70 -8.90 -3.19
CA ASN A 157 31.70 -9.14 -4.63
C ASN A 157 30.28 -9.42 -5.17
N ILE A 158 29.39 -8.47 -4.95
CA ILE A 158 27.94 -8.59 -5.19
C ILE A 158 27.45 -7.94 -6.49
N ASP A 159 28.27 -7.15 -7.18
CA ASP A 159 27.90 -6.54 -8.47
C ASP A 159 28.44 -7.37 -9.64
N PRO A 160 27.57 -8.04 -10.45
CA PRO A 160 27.99 -8.76 -11.65
C PRO A 160 28.83 -7.92 -12.60
N LEU A 161 28.48 -6.63 -12.78
CA LEU A 161 29.07 -5.77 -13.80
C LEU A 161 30.38 -5.11 -13.34
N GLY A 162 30.74 -5.22 -12.06
CA GLY A 162 31.92 -4.61 -11.45
C GLY A 162 31.94 -3.06 -11.44
N ILE A 163 30.84 -2.41 -11.85
CA ILE A 163 30.75 -0.96 -12.05
C ILE A 163 30.70 -0.18 -10.74
N ARG A 164 30.18 -0.81 -9.67
CA ARG A 164 30.06 -0.18 -8.34
C ARG A 164 31.41 0.23 -7.75
N ASN A 165 32.47 -0.52 -8.03
CA ASN A 165 33.80 -0.28 -7.46
C ASN A 165 34.60 0.82 -8.17
N GLU A 166 34.18 1.22 -9.39
CA GLU A 166 34.85 2.23 -10.22
C GLU A 166 34.24 3.64 -10.09
N GLY A 167 33.09 3.78 -9.42
CA GLY A 167 32.37 5.04 -9.27
C GLY A 167 32.89 5.94 -8.13
N PHE A 168 32.40 7.19 -8.12
CA PHE A 168 32.64 8.19 -7.05
C PHE A 168 32.20 7.73 -5.63
N THR A 169 31.51 6.61 -5.52
CA THR A 169 30.96 6.02 -4.28
C THR A 169 31.74 4.80 -3.80
N SER A 170 32.98 4.59 -4.27
CA SER A 170 33.88 3.52 -3.82
C SER A 170 34.40 3.79 -2.39
N ILE A 171 33.49 3.70 -1.41
CA ILE A 171 33.81 3.74 0.01
C ILE A 171 34.46 2.41 0.37
N LYS A 172 35.79 2.34 0.25
CA LYS A 172 36.58 1.35 0.99
C LYS A 172 36.62 1.82 2.44
N PRO A 173 35.92 1.16 3.39
CA PRO A 173 35.95 1.56 4.79
C PRO A 173 37.38 1.39 5.31
N GLN A 174 37.96 2.43 5.92
CA GLN A 174 39.32 2.37 6.44
C GLN A 174 39.44 1.35 7.57
N GLU A 175 38.34 1.12 8.27
CA GLU A 175 38.16 0.12 9.33
C GLU A 175 38.28 -1.34 8.82
N LEU A 176 38.41 -1.57 7.51
CA LEU A 176 38.70 -2.88 6.91
C LEU A 176 40.17 -3.03 6.45
N THR A 177 41.06 -2.09 6.79
CA THR A 177 42.49 -2.16 6.43
C THR A 177 43.38 -2.36 7.66
N LEU A 178 44.55 -2.99 7.46
CA LEU A 178 45.50 -3.30 8.55
C LEU A 178 46.06 -2.03 9.19
N GLU A 179 46.30 -1.00 8.37
CA GLU A 179 46.94 0.25 8.74
C GLU A 179 46.10 1.03 9.76
N HIS A 180 44.77 0.97 9.65
CA HIS A 180 43.85 1.58 10.61
C HIS A 180 44.06 1.05 12.03
N TYR A 181 44.38 -0.23 12.18
CA TYR A 181 44.71 -0.86 13.46
C TYR A 181 46.21 -0.85 13.77
N GLN A 182 47.04 -0.20 12.95
CA GLN A 182 48.51 -0.19 13.04
C GLN A 182 49.13 -1.60 12.94
N PHE A 183 48.48 -2.52 12.23
CA PHE A 183 49.07 -3.80 11.86
C PHE A 183 49.86 -3.67 10.55
N THR A 184 50.84 -4.54 10.38
CA THR A 184 51.70 -4.66 9.20
C THR A 184 51.73 -6.11 8.72
N ASP A 185 52.35 -6.39 7.57
CA ASP A 185 52.52 -7.76 7.06
C ASP A 185 53.20 -8.71 8.07
N LYS A 186 54.01 -8.17 8.98
CA LYS A 186 54.69 -8.92 10.05
C LYS A 186 53.77 -9.40 11.16
N ASP A 187 52.57 -8.81 11.26
CA ASP A 187 51.57 -9.15 12.28
C ASP A 187 50.59 -10.22 11.80
N LEU A 188 50.54 -10.48 10.49
CA LEU A 188 49.60 -11.42 9.86
C LEU A 188 49.72 -12.86 10.38
N ASP A 189 50.93 -13.29 10.74
CA ASP A 189 51.18 -14.65 11.20
C ASP A 189 51.14 -14.79 12.75
N LYS A 190 50.75 -13.73 13.47
CA LYS A 190 50.50 -13.78 14.92
C LYS A 190 49.16 -14.48 15.20
N GLU A 191 49.16 -15.36 16.21
CA GLU A 191 47.96 -16.07 16.64
C GLU A 191 47.09 -15.28 17.62
N PHE A 192 45.77 -15.36 17.44
CA PHE A 192 44.77 -14.80 18.34
C PHE A 192 43.78 -15.89 18.77
N THR A 193 43.44 -15.90 20.06
CA THR A 193 42.45 -16.82 20.64
C THR A 193 41.06 -16.54 20.08
N LEU A 194 40.36 -17.58 19.65
CA LEU A 194 38.97 -17.50 19.21
C LEU A 194 38.03 -17.42 20.41
N GLY A 195 36.97 -16.62 20.32
CA GLY A 195 36.10 -16.38 21.46
C GLY A 195 35.08 -15.26 21.26
N PRO A 196 34.51 -14.70 22.34
CA PRO A 196 33.53 -13.63 22.28
C PRO A 196 34.03 -12.42 21.47
N GLY A 197 33.52 -12.24 20.26
CA GLY A 197 33.89 -11.15 19.35
C GLY A 197 35.01 -11.47 18.35
N ILE A 198 35.64 -12.65 18.41
CA ILE A 198 36.59 -13.13 17.37
C ILE A 198 36.16 -14.54 16.94
N LEU A 199 35.35 -14.57 15.87
CA LEU A 199 34.91 -15.78 15.13
C LEU A 199 34.68 -17.02 16.03
N PRO A 200 33.82 -16.95 17.06
CA PRO A 200 33.67 -18.03 18.05
C PRO A 200 33.21 -19.36 17.43
N ARG A 201 32.55 -19.33 16.27
CA ARG A 201 32.08 -20.51 15.53
C ARG A 201 33.16 -21.19 14.68
N PHE A 202 34.35 -20.60 14.56
CA PHE A 202 35.54 -21.24 13.97
C PHE A 202 36.34 -22.09 14.98
N LYS A 203 36.08 -21.90 16.28
CA LYS A 203 36.64 -22.74 17.34
C LYS A 203 36.09 -24.16 17.22
N ARG A 204 37.00 -25.13 17.14
CA ARG A 204 36.72 -26.57 16.96
C ARG A 204 37.65 -27.38 17.85
N GLU A 205 37.36 -28.65 18.07
CA GLU A 205 38.28 -29.54 18.79
C GLU A 205 39.68 -29.51 18.14
N GLY A 206 40.69 -29.11 18.91
CA GLY A 206 42.06 -28.92 18.44
C GLY A 206 42.39 -27.55 17.81
N ARG A 207 41.41 -26.64 17.62
CA ARG A 207 41.63 -25.29 17.08
C ARG A 207 41.04 -24.20 17.98
N GLU A 208 41.86 -23.71 18.90
CA GLU A 208 41.56 -22.65 19.87
C GLU A 208 41.99 -21.25 19.40
N LYS A 209 42.86 -21.18 18.39
CA LYS A 209 43.43 -19.96 17.84
C LYS A 209 43.42 -19.96 16.31
N MET A 210 43.54 -18.78 15.74
CA MET A 210 43.79 -18.54 14.30
C MET A 210 44.83 -17.44 14.15
N THR A 211 45.60 -17.45 13.07
CA THR A 211 46.46 -16.29 12.77
C THR A 211 45.62 -15.09 12.32
N LEU A 212 46.15 -13.87 12.42
CA LEU A 212 45.47 -12.67 11.90
C LEU A 212 45.11 -12.83 10.41
N ARG A 213 46.01 -13.42 9.62
CA ARG A 213 45.78 -13.80 8.21
C ARG A 213 44.55 -14.69 8.06
N GLU A 214 44.47 -15.77 8.83
CA GLU A 214 43.33 -16.69 8.78
C GLU A 214 42.01 -16.06 9.24
N ILE A 215 42.06 -15.15 10.23
CA ILE A 215 40.88 -14.41 10.71
C ILE A 215 40.38 -13.46 9.61
N ILE A 216 41.28 -12.73 8.95
CA ILE A 216 40.95 -11.87 7.81
C ILE A 216 40.39 -12.71 6.66
N ASP A 217 41.07 -13.78 6.26
CA ASP A 217 40.61 -14.67 5.18
C ASP A 217 39.22 -15.27 5.46
N ALA A 218 38.90 -15.56 6.72
CA ALA A 218 37.57 -15.99 7.13
C ALA A 218 36.55 -14.84 7.02
N CYS A 219 36.86 -13.66 7.55
CA CYS A 219 35.99 -12.49 7.46
C CYS A 219 35.72 -12.04 6.01
N GLU A 220 36.71 -12.05 5.13
CA GLU A 220 36.56 -11.77 3.70
C GLU A 220 35.61 -12.80 3.03
N LYS A 221 35.76 -14.10 3.35
CA LYS A 221 34.90 -15.15 2.79
C LYS A 221 33.44 -15.06 3.27
N ILE A 222 33.22 -14.63 4.52
CA ILE A 222 31.87 -14.52 5.11
C ILE A 222 31.16 -13.24 4.67
N TYR A 223 31.86 -12.10 4.75
CA TYR A 223 31.24 -10.78 4.61
C TYR A 223 31.56 -10.06 3.30
N CYS A 224 32.55 -10.55 2.53
CA CYS A 224 33.01 -9.93 1.29
C CYS A 224 32.93 -10.87 0.07
N GLY A 225 32.28 -12.03 0.19
CA GLY A 225 32.12 -13.01 -0.90
C GLY A 225 31.05 -12.64 -1.93
N SER A 226 30.43 -13.65 -2.56
CA SER A 226 29.31 -13.50 -3.51
C SER A 226 28.01 -12.95 -2.87
N TYR A 227 27.99 -12.77 -1.55
CA TYR A 227 26.91 -12.12 -0.82
C TYR A 227 27.48 -11.26 0.32
N GLY A 228 26.67 -10.31 0.78
CA GLY A 228 26.95 -9.46 1.93
C GLY A 228 25.70 -9.30 2.79
N VAL A 229 25.86 -9.18 4.11
CA VAL A 229 24.75 -9.17 5.07
C VAL A 229 24.76 -7.88 5.88
N GLU A 230 23.66 -7.14 5.85
CA GLU A 230 23.40 -6.03 6.78
C GLU A 230 22.46 -6.49 7.89
N PHE A 231 22.98 -6.50 9.12
CA PHE A 231 22.23 -6.89 10.31
C PHE A 231 22.63 -6.11 11.57
N ILE A 232 23.71 -5.33 11.53
CA ILE A 232 24.25 -4.64 12.71
C ILE A 232 23.36 -3.48 13.19
N HIS A 233 22.43 -3.01 12.34
CA HIS A 233 21.42 -2.01 12.69
C HIS A 233 20.31 -2.59 13.58
N ILE A 234 20.12 -3.91 13.59
CA ILE A 234 19.07 -4.59 14.34
C ILE A 234 19.38 -4.49 15.85
N PRO A 235 18.52 -3.84 16.68
CA PRO A 235 18.78 -3.67 18.11
C PRO A 235 18.78 -4.98 18.90
N ASP A 236 18.04 -5.98 18.42
CA ASP A 236 17.92 -7.30 19.03
C ASP A 236 19.19 -8.13 18.81
N ARG A 237 19.95 -8.31 19.90
CA ARG A 237 21.17 -9.11 19.90
C ARG A 237 20.91 -10.60 19.61
N ALA A 238 19.79 -11.18 20.04
CA ALA A 238 19.50 -12.59 19.80
C ALA A 238 19.31 -12.86 18.30
N LYS A 239 18.61 -11.95 17.60
CA LYS A 239 18.51 -11.95 16.13
C LYS A 239 19.86 -11.82 15.43
N CYS A 240 20.71 -10.90 15.89
CA CYS A 240 22.07 -10.74 15.39
C CYS A 240 22.93 -12.00 15.60
N ASP A 241 22.85 -12.62 16.78
CA ASP A 241 23.62 -13.81 17.15
C ASP A 241 23.15 -15.04 16.33
N TRP A 242 21.83 -15.19 16.10
CA TRP A 242 21.22 -16.22 15.23
C TRP A 242 21.68 -16.14 13.76
N LEU A 243 21.88 -14.92 13.24
CA LEU A 243 22.41 -14.71 11.89
C LEU A 243 23.90 -15.09 11.84
N ARG A 244 24.69 -14.64 12.82
CA ARG A 244 26.12 -14.99 12.94
C ARG A 244 26.32 -16.50 13.06
N GLU A 245 25.43 -17.21 13.75
CA GLU A 245 25.45 -18.69 13.82
C GLU A 245 25.31 -19.39 12.47
N ARG A 246 24.68 -18.75 11.47
CA ARG A 246 24.45 -19.32 10.14
C ARG A 246 25.46 -18.84 9.09
N VAL A 247 26.01 -17.63 9.25
CA VAL A 247 26.97 -17.06 8.29
C VAL A 247 28.44 -17.12 8.75
N GLU A 248 28.73 -17.01 10.05
CA GLU A 248 30.11 -17.13 10.59
C GLU A 248 30.58 -18.59 10.70
N VAL A 249 30.29 -19.43 9.72
CA VAL A 249 30.74 -20.84 9.69
C VAL A 249 31.66 -21.10 8.49
N PRO A 250 32.63 -22.04 8.57
CA PRO A 250 33.61 -22.22 7.50
C PRO A 250 33.08 -22.61 6.11
N GLN A 251 31.87 -23.16 6.02
CA GLN A 251 31.11 -23.38 4.77
C GLN A 251 29.61 -23.14 5.08
N PRO A 252 29.06 -21.94 4.83
CA PRO A 252 27.66 -21.61 5.13
C PRO A 252 26.64 -22.42 4.32
N PHE A 253 27.00 -22.83 3.10
CA PHE A 253 26.25 -23.76 2.27
C PHE A 253 27.17 -24.76 1.59
N LYS A 254 26.66 -25.97 1.36
CA LYS A 254 27.28 -27.01 0.55
C LYS A 254 26.20 -27.94 0.00
N TYR A 255 25.94 -27.83 -1.30
CA TYR A 255 24.91 -28.63 -1.96
C TYR A 255 25.44 -30.02 -2.37
N SER A 256 24.58 -31.03 -2.19
CA SER A 256 24.77 -32.37 -2.75
C SER A 256 24.60 -32.39 -4.28
N ILE A 257 25.02 -33.48 -4.94
CA ILE A 257 24.89 -33.64 -6.40
C ILE A 257 23.44 -33.50 -6.85
N ASP A 258 22.49 -34.08 -6.11
CA ASP A 258 21.06 -34.02 -6.45
C ASP A 258 20.48 -32.61 -6.26
N GLU A 259 20.96 -31.85 -5.28
CA GLU A 259 20.60 -30.45 -5.10
C GLU A 259 21.20 -29.57 -6.20
N LYS A 260 22.47 -29.79 -6.57
CA LYS A 260 23.10 -29.14 -7.72
C LYS A 260 22.34 -29.44 -9.02
N ARG A 261 21.90 -30.69 -9.25
CA ARG A 261 21.03 -31.08 -10.38
C ARG A 261 19.73 -30.27 -10.38
N ARG A 262 19.10 -30.14 -9.21
CA ARG A 262 17.84 -29.40 -9.04
C ARG A 262 18.00 -27.89 -9.24
N ILE A 263 19.15 -27.31 -8.84
CA ILE A 263 19.48 -25.91 -9.10
C ILE A 263 19.69 -25.69 -10.61
N LEU A 264 20.45 -26.59 -11.25
CA LEU A 264 20.72 -26.56 -12.70
C LEU A 264 19.43 -26.68 -13.52
N ASP A 265 18.58 -27.67 -13.24
CA ASP A 265 17.27 -27.83 -13.91
C ASP A 265 16.43 -26.55 -13.86
N ARG A 266 16.31 -25.93 -12.67
CA ARG A 266 15.57 -24.68 -12.47
C ARG A 266 16.16 -23.52 -13.29
N LEU A 267 17.48 -23.46 -13.43
CA LEU A 267 18.17 -22.43 -14.20
C LEU A 267 18.07 -22.67 -15.71
N ILE A 268 18.11 -23.93 -16.18
CA ILE A 268 17.85 -24.31 -17.58
C ILE A 268 16.43 -23.90 -17.95
N TRP A 269 15.42 -24.29 -17.18
CA TRP A 269 14.03 -23.90 -17.44
C TRP A 269 13.84 -22.37 -17.50
N SER A 270 14.45 -21.64 -16.57
CA SER A 270 14.40 -20.16 -16.57
C SER A 270 15.04 -19.54 -17.81
N SER A 271 16.22 -20.04 -18.22
CA SER A 271 17.02 -19.45 -19.30
C SER A 271 16.49 -19.85 -20.69
N SER A 272 16.05 -21.09 -20.84
CA SER A 272 15.42 -21.60 -22.07
C SER A 272 14.10 -20.90 -22.34
N PHE A 273 13.30 -20.59 -21.31
CA PHE A 273 12.03 -19.88 -21.47
C PHE A 273 12.19 -18.48 -22.08
N GLU A 274 13.13 -17.66 -21.58
CA GLU A 274 13.42 -16.33 -22.16
C GLU A 274 13.96 -16.45 -23.59
N SER A 275 14.90 -17.37 -23.82
CA SER A 275 15.49 -17.62 -25.13
C SER A 275 14.43 -18.05 -26.15
N PHE A 276 13.47 -18.88 -25.71
CA PHE A 276 12.34 -19.35 -26.52
C PHE A 276 11.37 -18.21 -26.85
N LEU A 277 10.95 -17.41 -25.86
CA LEU A 277 10.12 -16.23 -26.11
C LEU A 277 10.80 -15.25 -27.06
N SER A 278 12.10 -14.99 -26.89
CA SER A 278 12.87 -14.12 -27.79
C SER A 278 13.00 -14.67 -29.22
N THR A 279 12.90 -15.99 -29.39
CA THR A 279 12.97 -16.65 -30.71
C THR A 279 11.62 -16.67 -31.41
N LYS A 280 10.53 -16.94 -30.68
CA LYS A 280 9.16 -17.03 -31.25
C LYS A 280 8.49 -15.66 -31.40
N TYR A 281 8.76 -14.72 -30.50
CA TYR A 281 8.10 -13.42 -30.40
C TYR A 281 9.12 -12.25 -30.30
N PRO A 282 10.00 -12.06 -31.31
CA PRO A 282 11.11 -11.11 -31.23
C PRO A 282 10.67 -9.62 -31.16
N ASN A 283 9.45 -9.30 -31.57
CA ASN A 283 8.92 -7.92 -31.59
C ASN A 283 7.99 -7.61 -30.40
N ASP A 284 7.65 -8.61 -29.58
CA ASP A 284 6.75 -8.46 -28.44
C ASP A 284 7.49 -7.97 -27.20
N LYS A 285 6.86 -7.02 -26.49
CA LYS A 285 7.32 -6.61 -25.16
C LYS A 285 6.98 -7.69 -24.16
N ARG A 286 8.00 -8.26 -23.52
CA ARG A 286 7.87 -9.34 -22.53
C ARG A 286 8.42 -8.99 -21.15
N PHE A 287 9.26 -7.95 -21.05
CA PHE A 287 9.96 -7.56 -19.81
C PHE A 287 10.76 -8.71 -19.20
N GLY A 288 11.57 -9.36 -20.03
CA GLY A 288 12.24 -10.62 -19.74
C GLY A 288 13.14 -10.61 -18.51
N LEU A 289 13.36 -11.80 -17.94
CA LEU A 289 14.23 -12.00 -16.77
C LEU A 289 15.74 -11.95 -17.11
N GLU A 290 16.09 -11.81 -18.39
CA GLU A 290 17.47 -11.90 -18.90
C GLU A 290 18.46 -10.96 -18.20
N GLY A 291 19.49 -11.56 -17.60
CA GLY A 291 20.42 -10.92 -16.65
C GLY A 291 20.05 -11.11 -15.16
N CYS A 292 19.04 -11.94 -14.85
CA CYS A 292 18.59 -12.26 -13.48
C CYS A 292 17.91 -13.66 -13.36
N GLU A 293 18.20 -14.60 -14.26
CA GLU A 293 17.58 -15.94 -14.35
C GLU A 293 17.70 -16.79 -13.08
N THR A 294 18.67 -16.47 -12.22
CA THR A 294 18.88 -17.11 -10.90
C THR A 294 17.78 -16.81 -9.88
N LEU A 295 16.92 -15.82 -10.13
CA LEU A 295 15.69 -15.56 -9.37
C LEU A 295 14.80 -16.81 -9.26
N VAL A 296 14.62 -17.57 -10.34
CA VAL A 296 13.73 -18.74 -10.37
C VAL A 296 14.24 -19.90 -9.49
N PRO A 297 15.51 -20.33 -9.57
CA PRO A 297 16.13 -21.20 -8.57
C PRO A 297 15.92 -20.70 -7.13
N GLY A 298 16.24 -19.43 -6.86
CA GLY A 298 16.14 -18.82 -5.53
C GLY A 298 14.72 -18.83 -4.95
N MET A 299 13.73 -18.31 -5.69
CA MET A 299 12.32 -18.33 -5.31
C MET A 299 11.81 -19.74 -5.02
N LYS A 300 12.23 -20.73 -5.83
CA LYS A 300 11.80 -22.11 -5.61
C LYS A 300 12.45 -22.70 -4.36
N ALA A 301 13.70 -22.34 -4.03
CA ALA A 301 14.34 -22.72 -2.77
C ALA A 301 13.67 -22.07 -1.53
N LEU A 302 13.33 -20.78 -1.62
CA LEU A 302 12.54 -20.05 -0.61
C LEU A 302 11.20 -20.77 -0.35
N ILE A 303 10.42 -21.04 -1.40
CA ILE A 303 9.11 -21.71 -1.29
C ILE A 303 9.25 -23.10 -0.68
N ASP A 304 10.16 -23.93 -1.20
CA ASP A 304 10.31 -25.31 -0.72
C ASP A 304 10.70 -25.33 0.77
N ARG A 305 11.62 -24.43 1.20
CA ARG A 305 12.05 -24.29 2.59
C ARG A 305 10.94 -23.78 3.51
N SER A 306 10.15 -22.80 3.08
CA SER A 306 8.98 -22.31 3.84
C SER A 306 7.91 -23.38 4.04
N VAL A 307 7.67 -24.23 3.04
CA VAL A 307 6.75 -25.37 3.14
C VAL A 307 7.29 -26.45 4.06
N ASP A 308 8.62 -26.60 4.16
CA ASP A 308 9.22 -27.47 5.15
C ASP A 308 8.94 -27.01 6.60
N TYR A 309 8.89 -25.70 6.86
CA TYR A 309 8.42 -25.11 8.12
C TYR A 309 6.90 -25.13 8.35
N GLY A 310 6.10 -25.54 7.36
CA GLY A 310 4.65 -25.74 7.51
C GLY A 310 3.76 -24.71 6.82
N VAL A 311 4.33 -23.80 6.03
CA VAL A 311 3.56 -22.90 5.16
C VAL A 311 2.80 -23.71 4.11
N LYS A 312 1.52 -23.39 3.93
CA LYS A 312 0.58 -24.00 2.99
C LYS A 312 0.17 -23.04 1.88
N ASP A 313 0.11 -21.75 2.20
CA ASP A 313 -0.35 -20.69 1.29
C ASP A 313 0.72 -19.60 1.16
N ILE A 314 1.10 -19.25 -0.07
CA ILE A 314 2.02 -18.14 -0.35
C ILE A 314 1.35 -17.19 -1.33
N VAL A 315 1.09 -15.96 -0.88
CA VAL A 315 0.59 -14.88 -1.73
C VAL A 315 1.79 -14.08 -2.25
N ILE A 316 1.79 -13.85 -3.56
CA ILE A 316 2.90 -13.22 -4.29
C ILE A 316 2.41 -11.90 -4.91
N GLY A 317 3.19 -10.84 -4.73
CA GLY A 317 3.14 -9.60 -5.53
C GLY A 317 4.39 -9.48 -6.38
N MET A 318 4.27 -8.98 -7.62
CA MET A 318 5.43 -8.66 -8.43
C MET A 318 5.13 -7.70 -9.59
N PRO A 319 6.10 -6.84 -9.97
CA PRO A 319 6.02 -6.01 -11.16
C PRO A 319 6.20 -6.85 -12.45
N HIS A 320 6.37 -6.14 -13.57
CA HIS A 320 6.55 -6.72 -14.90
C HIS A 320 7.80 -7.62 -15.05
N ARG A 321 8.90 -7.33 -14.34
CA ARG A 321 10.22 -7.91 -14.61
C ARG A 321 10.26 -9.41 -14.35
N GLY A 322 10.41 -10.19 -15.42
CA GLY A 322 10.44 -11.66 -15.36
C GLY A 322 9.11 -12.32 -14.99
N ARG A 323 7.97 -11.59 -15.01
CA ARG A 323 6.68 -12.13 -14.54
C ARG A 323 6.22 -13.37 -15.30
N LEU A 324 6.38 -13.40 -16.62
CA LEU A 324 6.03 -14.57 -17.44
C LEU A 324 6.88 -15.79 -17.06
N ASN A 325 8.14 -15.57 -16.69
CA ASN A 325 9.06 -16.61 -16.24
C ASN A 325 8.67 -17.15 -14.85
N VAL A 326 8.32 -16.27 -13.91
CA VAL A 326 7.79 -16.67 -12.59
C VAL A 326 6.45 -17.41 -12.73
N LEU A 327 5.55 -16.94 -13.59
CA LEU A 327 4.29 -17.62 -13.92
C LEU A 327 4.52 -19.05 -14.44
N SER A 328 5.38 -19.22 -15.45
CA SER A 328 5.73 -20.53 -16.02
C SER A 328 6.47 -21.43 -15.02
N ASN A 329 7.59 -20.95 -14.47
CA ASN A 329 8.56 -21.81 -13.80
C ASN A 329 8.40 -21.90 -12.28
N VAL A 330 7.72 -20.94 -11.64
CA VAL A 330 7.49 -20.92 -10.18
C VAL A 330 6.02 -21.25 -9.85
N VAL A 331 5.08 -20.51 -10.42
CA VAL A 331 3.62 -20.71 -10.20
C VAL A 331 3.11 -21.95 -10.96
N ARG A 332 3.69 -22.26 -12.13
CA ARG A 332 3.25 -23.32 -13.07
C ARG A 332 1.93 -23.02 -13.79
N LYS A 333 1.73 -21.77 -14.22
CA LYS A 333 0.75 -21.47 -15.29
C LYS A 333 1.15 -22.29 -16.55
N PRO A 334 0.21 -22.97 -17.23
CA PRO A 334 0.52 -23.73 -18.44
C PRO A 334 1.22 -22.85 -19.50
N ASN A 335 2.28 -23.37 -20.12
CA ASN A 335 3.00 -22.66 -21.18
C ASN A 335 2.11 -22.42 -22.39
N GLU A 336 1.20 -23.35 -22.67
CA GLU A 336 0.17 -23.25 -23.71
C GLU A 336 -0.70 -22.00 -23.55
N SER A 337 -1.13 -21.70 -22.31
CA SER A 337 -1.90 -20.51 -21.95
C SER A 337 -1.07 -19.24 -22.13
N ILE A 338 0.18 -19.22 -21.66
CA ILE A 338 1.07 -18.06 -21.84
C ILE A 338 1.33 -17.79 -23.33
N PHE A 339 1.59 -18.82 -24.14
CA PHE A 339 1.90 -18.66 -25.56
C PHE A 339 0.68 -18.25 -26.41
N SER A 340 -0.55 -18.65 -26.03
CA SER A 340 -1.77 -18.17 -26.72
C SER A 340 -2.01 -16.67 -26.49
N GLU A 341 -1.65 -16.14 -25.32
CA GLU A 341 -1.67 -14.69 -25.03
C GLU A 341 -0.68 -13.86 -25.90
N PHE A 342 0.26 -14.50 -26.60
CA PHE A 342 1.06 -13.84 -27.64
C PHE A 342 0.47 -13.98 -29.05
N ALA A 343 -0.43 -14.94 -29.29
CA ALA A 343 -1.11 -15.07 -30.58
C ALA A 343 -2.29 -14.09 -30.75
N GLY A 344 -2.80 -13.51 -29.65
CA GLY A 344 -3.86 -12.50 -29.68
C GLY A 344 -5.25 -13.05 -30.03
N THR A 345 -5.51 -14.31 -29.69
CA THR A 345 -6.64 -15.11 -30.20
C THR A 345 -8.00 -14.91 -29.50
N ALA A 346 -8.17 -13.87 -28.68
CA ALA A 346 -9.48 -13.58 -28.08
C ALA A 346 -10.48 -13.13 -29.16
N GLY A 347 -11.53 -13.92 -29.39
CA GLY A 347 -12.64 -13.54 -30.25
C GLY A 347 -13.45 -12.40 -29.61
N ALA A 348 -14.20 -11.65 -30.40
CA ALA A 348 -15.06 -10.56 -29.89
C ALA A 348 -16.22 -11.03 -28.99
N GLU A 349 -16.38 -12.33 -28.82
CA GLU A 349 -17.41 -13.00 -28.00
C GLU A 349 -16.84 -13.60 -26.70
N ASP A 350 -15.51 -13.63 -26.53
CA ASP A 350 -14.86 -14.04 -25.29
C ASP A 350 -14.60 -12.81 -24.39
N GLU A 351 -15.35 -12.68 -23.29
CA GLU A 351 -15.05 -11.78 -22.18
C GLU A 351 -13.79 -12.27 -21.43
N GLY A 352 -12.62 -12.14 -22.07
CA GLY A 352 -11.32 -12.34 -21.48
C GLY A 352 -10.89 -11.18 -20.58
N SER A 353 -9.73 -11.32 -19.93
CA SER A 353 -9.13 -10.25 -19.13
C SER A 353 -8.86 -8.99 -19.97
N GLY A 354 -9.46 -7.86 -19.61
CA GLY A 354 -9.28 -6.57 -20.29
C GLY A 354 -7.93 -5.88 -20.05
N ASP A 355 -6.87 -6.64 -19.73
CA ASP A 355 -5.55 -6.13 -19.34
C ASP A 355 -4.41 -6.96 -19.97
N VAL A 356 -3.20 -6.41 -19.96
CA VAL A 356 -2.03 -7.01 -20.61
C VAL A 356 -1.49 -8.23 -19.87
N LYS A 357 -0.94 -9.19 -20.63
CA LYS A 357 -0.44 -10.51 -20.17
C LYS A 357 0.45 -10.48 -18.91
N TYR A 358 1.21 -9.41 -18.70
CA TYR A 358 2.10 -9.23 -17.55
C TYR A 358 1.48 -8.48 -16.35
N HIS A 359 0.15 -8.35 -16.30
CA HIS A 359 -0.61 -7.92 -15.11
C HIS A 359 -1.49 -9.04 -14.52
N LEU A 360 -1.71 -10.14 -15.25
CA LEU A 360 -2.66 -11.18 -14.87
C LEU A 360 -2.18 -11.94 -13.62
N GLY A 361 -3.10 -12.15 -12.68
CA GLY A 361 -2.90 -13.02 -11.52
C GLY A 361 -3.06 -14.50 -11.88
N MET A 362 -2.73 -15.40 -10.94
CA MET A 362 -2.91 -16.85 -11.12
C MET A 362 -2.91 -17.55 -9.76
N ASN A 363 -3.74 -18.59 -9.62
CA ASN A 363 -3.65 -19.54 -8.50
C ASN A 363 -3.18 -20.90 -9.01
N PHE A 364 -2.31 -21.56 -8.26
CA PHE A 364 -1.93 -22.94 -8.56
C PHE A 364 -1.48 -23.71 -7.30
N GLU A 365 -1.96 -24.94 -7.15
CA GLU A 365 -1.43 -25.87 -6.15
C GLU A 365 -0.29 -26.69 -6.77
N ARG A 366 0.91 -26.63 -6.18
CA ARG A 366 2.04 -27.45 -6.64
C ARG A 366 2.60 -28.37 -5.54
N PRO A 367 3.14 -29.54 -5.90
CA PRO A 367 3.99 -30.31 -5.01
C PRO A 367 5.37 -29.65 -4.84
N THR A 368 5.99 -29.90 -3.70
CA THR A 368 7.38 -29.58 -3.35
C THR A 368 8.26 -30.83 -3.39
N PRO A 369 9.60 -30.72 -3.37
CA PRO A 369 10.50 -31.87 -3.33
C PRO A 369 10.30 -32.80 -2.12
N SER A 370 9.78 -32.30 -0.99
CA SER A 370 9.44 -33.12 0.19
C SER A 370 8.07 -33.82 0.09
N GLY A 371 7.37 -33.70 -1.05
CA GLY A 371 6.06 -34.31 -1.30
C GLY A 371 4.87 -33.50 -0.75
N LYS A 372 5.12 -32.48 0.07
CA LYS A 372 4.10 -31.54 0.57
C LYS A 372 3.52 -30.69 -0.57
N ARG A 373 2.29 -30.21 -0.41
CA ARG A 373 1.60 -29.29 -1.33
C ARG A 373 1.65 -27.85 -0.81
N VAL A 374 1.65 -26.89 -1.74
CA VAL A 374 1.55 -25.46 -1.45
C VAL A 374 0.65 -24.78 -2.47
N GLN A 375 -0.23 -23.89 -2.01
CA GLN A 375 -1.02 -22.98 -2.81
C GLN A 375 -0.20 -21.72 -3.09
N LEU A 376 0.04 -21.42 -4.36
CA LEU A 376 0.68 -20.18 -4.80
C LEU A 376 -0.38 -19.28 -5.41
N SER A 377 -0.50 -18.04 -4.91
CA SER A 377 -1.45 -17.05 -5.40
C SER A 377 -0.73 -15.79 -5.84
N LEU A 378 -0.53 -15.61 -7.14
CA LEU A 378 -0.02 -14.38 -7.72
C LEU A 378 -1.17 -13.38 -7.88
N VAL A 379 -1.04 -12.22 -7.24
CA VAL A 379 -2.03 -11.12 -7.31
C VAL A 379 -1.93 -10.41 -8.67
N ALA A 380 -3.08 -10.04 -9.23
CA ALA A 380 -3.14 -9.18 -10.42
C ALA A 380 -2.87 -7.72 -10.02
N ASN A 381 -2.09 -7.00 -10.83
CA ASN A 381 -1.60 -5.68 -10.48
C ASN A 381 -1.55 -4.73 -11.69
N PRO A 382 -1.78 -3.41 -11.50
CA PRO A 382 -1.60 -2.43 -12.55
C PRO A 382 -0.12 -2.14 -12.80
N SER A 383 0.20 -1.35 -13.83
CA SER A 383 1.57 -0.85 -14.05
C SER A 383 2.05 0.17 -12.99
N HIS A 384 1.22 0.52 -12.01
CA HIS A 384 1.59 1.41 -10.91
C HIS A 384 2.36 0.58 -9.90
N LEU A 385 3.69 0.66 -9.98
CA LEU A 385 4.61 -0.23 -9.24
C LEU A 385 4.40 -0.14 -7.73
N GLU A 386 4.53 -1.27 -7.05
CA GLU A 386 4.39 -1.44 -5.61
C GLU A 386 2.95 -1.18 -5.08
N ALA A 387 1.97 -0.88 -5.95
CA ALA A 387 0.57 -0.69 -5.56
C ALA A 387 -0.14 -2.01 -5.19
N GLU A 388 0.42 -3.16 -5.59
CA GLU A 388 -0.06 -4.49 -5.21
C GLU A 388 0.43 -4.97 -3.84
N ASP A 389 1.50 -4.37 -3.29
CA ASP A 389 2.06 -4.74 -2.00
C ASP A 389 1.01 -4.83 -0.88
N PRO A 390 0.18 -3.79 -0.63
CA PRO A 390 -0.82 -3.88 0.43
C PRO A 390 -1.91 -4.91 0.10
N VAL A 391 -2.24 -5.10 -1.18
CA VAL A 391 -3.24 -6.09 -1.64
C VAL A 391 -2.78 -7.51 -1.31
N VAL A 392 -1.50 -7.81 -1.48
CA VAL A 392 -0.89 -9.08 -1.08
C VAL A 392 -0.93 -9.26 0.43
N LEU A 393 -0.52 -8.25 1.21
CA LEU A 393 -0.54 -8.30 2.68
C LEU A 393 -1.96 -8.55 3.21
N GLY A 394 -2.95 -7.82 2.70
CA GLY A 394 -4.36 -7.97 3.07
C GLY A 394 -4.92 -9.34 2.73
N LYS A 395 -4.60 -9.87 1.54
CA LYS A 395 -5.01 -11.22 1.13
C LYS A 395 -4.37 -12.30 2.00
N THR A 396 -3.08 -12.20 2.31
CA THR A 396 -2.38 -13.09 3.25
C THR A 396 -3.04 -13.05 4.62
N ARG A 397 -3.35 -11.87 5.16
CA ARG A 397 -4.00 -11.74 6.47
C ARG A 397 -5.38 -12.38 6.49
N ALA A 398 -6.17 -12.24 5.43
CA ALA A 398 -7.45 -12.92 5.32
C ALA A 398 -7.31 -14.45 5.30
N ILE A 399 -6.30 -14.99 4.61
CA ILE A 399 -6.00 -16.44 4.66
C ILE A 399 -5.59 -16.86 6.07
N GLN A 400 -4.73 -16.10 6.75
CA GLN A 400 -4.36 -16.36 8.15
C GLN A 400 -5.57 -16.35 9.08
N HIS A 401 -6.53 -15.44 8.88
CA HIS A 401 -7.79 -15.41 9.63
C HIS A 401 -8.60 -16.70 9.45
N TYR A 402 -8.86 -17.12 8.21
CA TYR A 402 -9.62 -18.34 7.94
C TYR A 402 -8.87 -19.62 8.35
N ASN A 403 -7.53 -19.60 8.37
CA ASN A 403 -6.69 -20.67 8.90
C ASN A 403 -6.57 -20.66 10.45
N ASN A 404 -7.16 -19.67 11.15
CA ASN A 404 -7.00 -19.43 12.60
C ASN A 404 -5.53 -19.23 13.04
N ASP A 405 -4.74 -18.57 12.19
CA ASP A 405 -3.29 -18.44 12.24
C ASP A 405 -2.82 -16.98 12.45
N GLU A 406 -3.72 -16.04 12.76
CA GLU A 406 -3.39 -14.60 12.97
C GLU A 406 -2.46 -14.30 14.17
N LYS A 407 -2.15 -15.31 14.99
CA LYS A 407 -1.18 -15.20 16.11
C LYS A 407 0.13 -15.94 15.84
N SER A 408 0.09 -16.96 14.98
CA SER A 408 1.22 -17.87 14.73
C SER A 408 1.84 -17.67 13.35
N HIS A 409 1.09 -17.13 12.38
CA HIS A 409 1.54 -16.81 11.03
C HIS A 409 2.31 -17.94 10.31
N ARG A 410 2.10 -19.22 10.68
CA ARG A 410 2.89 -20.36 10.20
C ARG A 410 2.32 -21.01 8.95
N THR A 411 1.02 -20.85 8.70
CA THR A 411 0.30 -21.51 7.61
C THR A 411 0.31 -20.70 6.31
N ALA A 412 0.38 -19.37 6.40
CA ALA A 412 0.36 -18.50 5.23
C ALA A 412 1.38 -17.36 5.36
N MET A 413 1.97 -16.95 4.23
CA MET A 413 2.95 -15.85 4.18
C MET A 413 2.85 -15.01 2.90
N SER A 414 3.45 -13.82 2.95
CA SER A 414 3.61 -12.91 1.81
C SER A 414 5.02 -12.99 1.23
N VAL A 415 5.13 -12.96 -0.10
CA VAL A 415 6.38 -12.77 -0.83
C VAL A 415 6.18 -11.62 -1.83
N LEU A 416 7.00 -10.58 -1.73
CA LEU A 416 6.91 -9.42 -2.62
C LEU A 416 8.18 -9.32 -3.45
N LEU A 417 8.04 -9.12 -4.76
CA LEU A 417 9.15 -8.84 -5.66
C LEU A 417 9.08 -7.37 -6.06
N HIS A 418 10.23 -6.71 -6.16
CA HIS A 418 10.30 -5.27 -6.41
C HIS A 418 11.36 -4.92 -7.47
N GLY A 419 11.27 -3.73 -8.06
CA GLY A 419 12.38 -3.15 -8.85
C GLY A 419 13.22 -2.20 -7.99
N ASP A 420 14.55 -2.16 -8.17
CA ASP A 420 15.46 -1.35 -7.33
C ASP A 420 15.10 0.14 -7.26
N ALA A 421 14.68 0.73 -8.38
CA ALA A 421 14.28 2.14 -8.43
C ALA A 421 12.90 2.41 -7.81
N ALA A 422 12.02 1.41 -7.77
CA ALA A 422 10.66 1.56 -7.24
C ALA A 422 10.60 1.27 -5.74
N PHE A 423 11.25 0.19 -5.28
CA PHE A 423 11.42 -0.13 -3.86
C PHE A 423 12.02 1.03 -3.04
N ALA A 424 12.96 1.77 -3.63
CA ALA A 424 13.64 2.88 -2.98
C ALA A 424 12.87 4.21 -2.98
N ALA A 425 11.74 4.32 -3.70
CA ALA A 425 11.12 5.62 -4.01
C ALA A 425 9.59 5.67 -3.91
N GLN A 426 8.87 4.54 -4.03
CA GLN A 426 7.41 4.53 -3.90
C GLN A 426 7.01 4.51 -2.41
N GLY A 427 6.31 5.55 -1.95
CA GLY A 427 5.94 5.71 -0.53
C GLY A 427 5.10 4.56 0.05
N ILE A 428 4.34 3.86 -0.81
CA ILE A 428 3.55 2.68 -0.44
C ILE A 428 4.41 1.53 0.13
N VAL A 429 5.68 1.41 -0.27
CA VAL A 429 6.62 0.43 0.27
C VAL A 429 6.88 0.71 1.76
N TYR A 430 7.05 1.98 2.14
CA TYR A 430 7.20 2.38 3.53
C TYR A 430 5.93 2.10 4.35
N GLU A 431 4.75 2.40 3.80
CA GLU A 431 3.47 2.11 4.46
C GLU A 431 3.29 0.60 4.72
N CYS A 432 3.61 -0.24 3.73
CA CYS A 432 3.53 -1.70 3.82
C CYS A 432 4.54 -2.28 4.83
N LEU A 433 5.80 -1.84 4.81
CA LEU A 433 6.79 -2.22 5.82
C LEU A 433 6.31 -1.83 7.23
N GLY A 434 5.67 -0.66 7.37
CA GLY A 434 5.07 -0.19 8.61
C GLY A 434 3.98 -1.10 9.19
N PHE A 435 3.41 -2.03 8.42
CA PHE A 435 2.42 -3.00 8.91
C PHE A 435 3.02 -4.20 9.65
N HIS A 436 4.34 -4.43 9.57
CA HIS A 436 5.01 -5.65 10.06
C HIS A 436 4.67 -6.03 11.52
N SER A 437 4.40 -5.05 12.39
CA SER A 437 4.13 -5.23 13.82
C SER A 437 2.74 -4.79 14.28
N LEU A 438 1.89 -4.26 13.38
CA LEU A 438 0.55 -3.79 13.73
C LEU A 438 -0.42 -4.97 13.92
N PRO A 439 -1.10 -5.14 15.08
CA PRO A 439 -1.82 -6.38 15.41
C PRO A 439 -2.89 -6.83 14.40
N ALA A 440 -3.58 -5.90 13.74
CA ALA A 440 -4.65 -6.18 12.78
C ALA A 440 -4.22 -6.19 11.30
N PHE A 441 -2.93 -5.94 11.02
CA PHE A 441 -2.35 -5.85 9.67
C PHE A 441 -1.15 -6.79 9.46
N SER A 442 -0.39 -7.10 10.52
CA SER A 442 0.80 -7.97 10.43
C SER A 442 0.47 -9.34 9.85
N THR A 443 1.32 -9.77 8.92
CA THR A 443 1.32 -11.09 8.28
C THR A 443 2.38 -12.02 8.86
N GLY A 444 3.07 -11.61 9.94
CA GLY A 444 4.15 -12.35 10.57
C GLY A 444 5.36 -12.54 9.66
N GLY A 445 5.84 -11.45 9.07
CA GLY A 445 7.07 -11.43 8.26
C GLY A 445 6.82 -11.65 6.78
N THR A 446 7.12 -10.63 5.99
CA THR A 446 7.15 -10.65 4.51
C THR A 446 8.57 -10.87 4.00
N VAL A 447 8.72 -11.72 2.97
CA VAL A 447 10.01 -11.89 2.28
C VAL A 447 10.03 -11.03 1.02
N HIS A 448 10.93 -10.05 0.99
CA HIS A 448 11.09 -9.12 -0.13
C HIS A 448 12.25 -9.55 -1.03
N LEU A 449 12.02 -9.55 -2.34
CA LEU A 449 12.97 -9.94 -3.38
C LEU A 449 13.15 -8.77 -4.36
N VAL A 450 14.18 -7.95 -4.16
CA VAL A 450 14.45 -6.79 -5.02
C VAL A 450 15.29 -7.24 -6.22
N VAL A 451 14.71 -7.15 -7.43
CA VAL A 451 15.40 -7.45 -8.70
C VAL A 451 16.25 -6.25 -9.09
N ASN A 452 17.38 -6.10 -8.42
CA ASN A 452 18.27 -4.96 -8.52
C ASN A 452 19.16 -5.05 -9.76
N ASN A 453 18.55 -4.70 -10.88
CA ASN A 453 19.18 -4.69 -12.20
C ASN A 453 19.99 -3.41 -12.46
N GLN A 454 20.14 -2.57 -11.42
CA GLN A 454 20.97 -1.37 -11.38
C GLN A 454 20.52 -0.28 -12.37
N ILE A 455 19.22 -0.22 -12.73
CA ILE A 455 18.68 0.80 -13.64
C ILE A 455 17.13 0.89 -13.59
N GLY A 456 16.62 2.08 -13.26
CA GLY A 456 15.19 2.41 -13.33
C GLY A 456 14.82 3.05 -14.68
N PHE A 457 14.26 2.30 -15.62
CA PHE A 457 14.06 2.72 -17.02
C PHE A 457 15.39 3.14 -17.69
N THR A 458 15.74 4.42 -17.63
CA THR A 458 17.00 5.06 -18.09
C THR A 458 17.74 5.82 -16.97
N THR A 459 17.32 5.65 -15.72
CA THR A 459 17.87 6.35 -14.54
C THR A 459 18.88 5.46 -13.81
N ASP A 460 20.13 5.92 -13.72
CA ASP A 460 21.18 5.27 -12.92
C ASP A 460 20.81 5.25 -11.42
N PRO A 461 21.28 4.25 -10.64
CA PRO A 461 21.09 4.17 -9.19
C PRO A 461 21.46 5.44 -8.42
N ARG A 462 22.51 6.15 -8.86
CA ARG A 462 23.00 7.42 -8.28
C ARG A 462 22.03 8.60 -8.39
N PHE A 463 21.00 8.48 -9.24
CA PHE A 463 19.94 9.47 -9.45
C PHE A 463 18.57 8.96 -9.02
N ALA A 464 18.45 7.67 -8.67
CA ALA A 464 17.19 7.03 -8.27
C ALA A 464 16.94 7.06 -6.74
N ARG A 465 17.98 7.26 -5.92
CA ARG A 465 17.90 7.23 -4.45
C ARG A 465 18.98 8.09 -3.78
N SER A 466 18.81 8.32 -2.47
CA SER A 466 19.73 9.13 -1.64
C SER A 466 20.65 8.30 -0.72
N THR A 467 20.68 6.98 -0.88
CA THR A 467 21.41 6.03 -0.02
C THR A 467 22.20 5.01 -0.84
N ALA A 468 23.04 4.21 -0.19
CA ALA A 468 23.94 3.28 -0.88
C ALA A 468 23.17 2.16 -1.62
N TYR A 469 22.19 1.56 -0.95
CA TYR A 469 21.40 0.45 -1.44
C TYR A 469 19.95 0.87 -1.69
N CYS A 470 19.28 0.25 -2.65
CA CYS A 470 17.83 0.44 -2.81
C CYS A 470 17.05 -0.06 -1.60
N THR A 471 17.64 -1.00 -0.84
CA THR A 471 17.04 -1.68 0.31
C THR A 471 17.21 -0.97 1.64
N ASP A 472 17.88 0.20 1.69
CA ASP A 472 18.09 0.95 2.94
C ASP A 472 16.76 1.34 3.63
N ILE A 473 15.65 1.41 2.91
CA ILE A 473 14.30 1.66 3.46
C ILE A 473 13.85 0.59 4.47
N ALA A 474 14.34 -0.66 4.34
CA ALA A 474 14.02 -1.76 5.23
C ALA A 474 14.57 -1.57 6.66
N LYS A 475 15.57 -0.69 6.82
CA LYS A 475 16.15 -0.33 8.12
C LYS A 475 15.18 0.48 8.99
N ALA A 476 14.09 1.00 8.42
CA ALA A 476 13.02 1.64 9.19
C ALA A 476 12.25 0.69 10.13
N ILE A 477 12.34 -0.63 9.89
CA ILE A 477 11.66 -1.67 10.69
C ILE A 477 12.63 -2.74 11.22
N ASP A 478 13.93 -2.43 11.26
CA ASP A 478 15.01 -3.34 11.69
C ASP A 478 15.04 -4.70 10.94
N ALA A 479 14.62 -4.73 9.66
CA ALA A 479 14.71 -5.93 8.84
C ALA A 479 16.17 -6.18 8.39
N PRO A 480 16.68 -7.43 8.40
CA PRO A 480 17.98 -7.76 7.83
C PRO A 480 17.92 -7.69 6.30
N VAL A 481 19.07 -7.35 5.70
CA VAL A 481 19.24 -7.28 4.25
C VAL A 481 20.34 -8.24 3.80
N PHE A 482 20.03 -9.08 2.83
CA PHE A 482 20.97 -9.99 2.16
C PHE A 482 21.21 -9.50 0.73
N HIS A 483 22.38 -8.92 0.48
CA HIS A 483 22.82 -8.58 -0.87
C HIS A 483 23.50 -9.79 -1.51
N VAL A 484 23.10 -10.18 -2.72
CA VAL A 484 23.67 -11.37 -3.39
C VAL A 484 23.92 -11.11 -4.87
N ASN A 485 25.06 -11.62 -5.36
CA ASN A 485 25.44 -11.59 -6.77
C ASN A 485 24.54 -12.55 -7.56
N ALA A 486 23.79 -12.03 -8.55
CA ALA A 486 22.92 -12.86 -9.37
C ALA A 486 23.66 -13.84 -10.29
N ASP A 487 24.98 -13.71 -10.49
CA ASP A 487 25.78 -14.68 -11.24
C ASP A 487 26.11 -15.94 -10.40
N ASP A 488 26.02 -15.89 -9.06
CA ASP A 488 26.25 -17.03 -8.15
C ASP A 488 24.94 -17.66 -7.70
N VAL A 489 24.40 -18.56 -8.52
CA VAL A 489 23.11 -19.23 -8.27
C VAL A 489 23.08 -20.03 -6.95
N GLU A 490 24.22 -20.55 -6.48
CA GLU A 490 24.27 -21.29 -5.21
C GLU A 490 24.18 -20.34 -4.02
N ALA A 491 24.87 -19.19 -4.06
CA ALA A 491 24.68 -18.14 -3.06
C ALA A 491 23.23 -17.60 -3.05
N VAL A 492 22.61 -17.42 -4.23
CA VAL A 492 21.20 -17.01 -4.35
C VAL A 492 20.25 -18.04 -3.72
N ASN A 493 20.50 -19.34 -3.90
CA ASN A 493 19.72 -20.38 -3.22
C ASN A 493 19.91 -20.33 -1.69
N PHE A 494 21.13 -20.12 -1.22
CA PHE A 494 21.44 -20.03 0.22
C PHE A 494 20.76 -18.84 0.89
N VAL A 495 20.85 -17.63 0.36
CA VAL A 495 20.21 -16.46 0.99
C VAL A 495 18.68 -16.55 0.96
N CYS A 496 18.10 -17.15 -0.08
CA CYS A 496 16.66 -17.46 -0.14
C CYS A 496 16.24 -18.48 0.93
N GLN A 497 17.06 -19.49 1.21
CA GLN A 497 16.83 -20.43 2.32
C GLN A 497 16.98 -19.73 3.68
N LEU A 498 18.02 -18.90 3.86
CA LEU A 498 18.26 -18.14 5.08
C LEU A 498 17.12 -17.15 5.40
N ALA A 499 16.52 -16.54 4.38
CA ALA A 499 15.33 -15.69 4.54
C ALA A 499 14.09 -16.49 4.95
N ALA A 500 13.89 -17.71 4.42
CA ALA A 500 12.84 -18.62 4.89
C ALA A 500 13.04 -18.97 6.37
N ASP A 501 14.27 -19.35 6.76
CA ASP A 501 14.64 -19.68 8.15
C ASP A 501 14.39 -18.48 9.08
N TRP A 502 14.77 -17.26 8.66
CA TRP A 502 14.57 -16.04 9.45
C TRP A 502 13.09 -15.75 9.67
N ARG A 503 12.29 -15.80 8.60
CA ARG A 503 10.84 -15.54 8.66
C ARG A 503 10.14 -16.61 9.50
N ALA A 504 10.58 -17.86 9.44
CA ALA A 504 10.03 -18.96 10.23
C ALA A 504 10.36 -18.85 11.73
N GLU A 505 11.56 -18.37 12.08
CA GLU A 505 11.98 -18.15 13.46
C GLU A 505 11.33 -16.90 14.08
N PHE A 506 11.48 -15.75 13.42
CA PHE A 506 11.22 -14.43 14.03
C PHE A 506 9.92 -13.77 13.57
N GLN A 507 9.20 -14.35 12.59
CA GLN A 507 7.96 -13.80 12.04
C GLN A 507 8.11 -12.32 11.63
N SER A 508 9.28 -11.98 11.10
CA SER A 508 9.74 -10.62 10.83
C SER A 508 10.13 -10.50 9.37
N ASP A 509 9.94 -9.31 8.80
CA ASP A 509 10.31 -9.04 7.41
C ASP A 509 11.81 -9.22 7.18
N VAL A 510 12.16 -9.55 5.94
CA VAL A 510 13.54 -9.77 5.49
C VAL A 510 13.66 -9.43 4.01
N VAL A 511 14.76 -8.79 3.62
CA VAL A 511 14.97 -8.31 2.25
C VAL A 511 16.17 -8.98 1.62
N ILE A 512 15.98 -9.50 0.40
CA ILE A 512 17.03 -10.01 -0.47
C ILE A 512 17.20 -9.00 -1.61
N ASP A 513 18.37 -8.37 -1.67
CA ASP A 513 18.82 -7.51 -2.76
C ASP A 513 19.55 -8.39 -3.78
N LEU A 514 18.86 -8.79 -4.85
CA LEU A 514 19.39 -9.65 -5.92
C LEU A 514 20.04 -8.76 -6.97
N ILE A 515 21.33 -8.47 -6.79
CA ILE A 515 22.07 -7.54 -7.66
C ILE A 515 22.45 -8.25 -8.95
N CYS A 516 21.86 -7.75 -10.03
CA CYS A 516 21.81 -8.39 -11.33
C CYS A 516 22.06 -7.34 -12.43
N TYR A 517 21.65 -7.64 -13.66
CA TYR A 517 21.63 -6.66 -14.76
C TYR A 517 20.39 -6.83 -15.64
N ARG A 518 20.23 -5.97 -16.65
CA ARG A 518 19.15 -6.08 -17.66
C ARG A 518 19.78 -6.17 -19.03
N LYS A 519 19.70 -7.36 -19.66
CA LYS A 519 20.34 -7.65 -20.95
C LYS A 519 19.90 -6.69 -22.07
N HIS A 520 18.61 -6.35 -22.12
CA HIS A 520 17.99 -5.48 -23.12
C HIS A 520 17.67 -4.08 -22.56
N GLY A 521 17.04 -3.22 -23.36
CA GLY A 521 16.43 -1.96 -22.90
C GLY A 521 15.33 -2.17 -21.85
N HIS A 522 14.62 -1.11 -21.45
CA HIS A 522 13.56 -1.28 -20.44
C HIS A 522 12.45 -2.23 -20.92
N ASN A 523 12.22 -2.24 -22.23
CA ASN A 523 11.57 -3.32 -22.96
C ASN A 523 12.48 -3.73 -24.12
N GLU A 524 12.17 -4.83 -24.78
CA GLU A 524 13.07 -5.48 -25.74
C GLU A 524 13.27 -4.68 -27.04
N THR A 525 12.43 -3.67 -27.31
CA THR A 525 12.56 -2.77 -28.48
C THR A 525 13.21 -1.42 -28.15
N ASP A 526 13.53 -1.18 -26.87
CA ASP A 526 14.17 0.06 -26.40
C ASP A 526 15.70 0.01 -26.57
N GLN A 527 16.33 1.16 -26.84
CA GLN A 527 17.78 1.26 -27.11
C GLN A 527 18.50 1.94 -25.93
N PRO A 528 18.98 1.17 -24.94
CA PRO A 528 19.52 1.72 -23.71
C PRO A 528 20.90 2.36 -23.87
N SER A 529 21.63 2.08 -24.96
CA SER A 529 22.95 2.66 -25.21
C SER A 529 22.91 4.18 -25.43
N PHE A 530 21.73 4.77 -25.65
CA PHE A 530 21.55 6.23 -25.70
C PHE A 530 21.78 6.91 -24.34
N THR A 531 21.61 6.20 -23.22
CA THR A 531 21.75 6.76 -21.86
C THR A 531 22.75 5.99 -20.99
N GLN A 532 22.89 4.67 -21.17
CA GLN A 532 23.81 3.82 -20.41
C GLN A 532 24.88 3.08 -21.27
N PRO A 533 25.61 3.76 -22.17
CA PRO A 533 26.52 3.11 -23.13
C PRO A 533 27.63 2.26 -22.48
N LEU A 534 28.19 2.70 -21.35
CA LEU A 534 29.28 1.96 -20.67
C LEU A 534 28.78 0.72 -19.93
N MET A 535 27.60 0.80 -19.31
CA MET A 535 26.95 -0.34 -18.66
C MET A 535 26.57 -1.40 -19.70
N TYR A 536 25.96 -0.98 -20.82
CA TYR A 536 25.55 -1.90 -21.87
C TYR A 536 26.71 -2.48 -22.68
N LYS A 537 27.86 -1.78 -22.76
CA LYS A 537 29.09 -2.39 -23.25
C LYS A 537 29.51 -3.59 -22.37
N ARG A 538 29.51 -3.43 -21.04
CA ARG A 538 29.84 -4.51 -20.09
C ARG A 538 28.84 -5.66 -20.12
N ILE A 539 27.55 -5.34 -20.25
CA ILE A 539 26.49 -6.36 -20.45
C ILE A 539 26.69 -7.12 -21.77
N GLY A 540 27.20 -6.47 -22.82
CA GLY A 540 27.58 -7.14 -24.07
C GLY A 540 28.80 -8.05 -23.96
N GLU A 541 29.63 -7.87 -22.92
CA GLU A 541 30.80 -8.70 -22.60
C GLU A 541 30.45 -9.82 -21.57
N LYS A 542 29.21 -9.89 -21.08
CA LYS A 542 28.78 -10.85 -20.05
C LYS A 542 28.37 -12.21 -20.62
N GLU A 543 28.89 -13.26 -20.00
CA GLU A 543 28.39 -14.62 -20.19
C GLU A 543 27.04 -14.82 -19.47
N PRO A 544 26.09 -15.59 -20.03
CA PRO A 544 24.86 -15.95 -19.33
C PRO A 544 25.14 -16.76 -18.06
N GLN A 545 24.36 -16.54 -17.01
CA GLN A 545 24.54 -17.21 -15.70
C GLN A 545 24.37 -18.72 -15.77
N ILE A 546 23.59 -19.22 -16.75
CA ILE A 546 23.51 -20.66 -17.05
C ILE A 546 24.85 -21.23 -17.56
N SER A 547 25.65 -20.46 -18.32
CA SER A 547 27.00 -20.87 -18.72
C SER A 547 27.91 -20.89 -17.50
N ILE A 548 27.96 -19.78 -16.74
CA ILE A 548 28.77 -19.62 -15.52
C ILE A 548 28.57 -20.81 -14.57
N TYR A 549 27.32 -21.22 -14.32
CA TYR A 549 27.04 -22.34 -13.42
C TYR A 549 27.36 -23.71 -14.05
N VAL A 550 27.15 -23.88 -15.36
CA VAL A 550 27.52 -25.13 -16.06
C VAL A 550 29.03 -25.35 -16.04
N ASP A 551 29.82 -24.31 -16.31
CA ASP A 551 31.28 -24.41 -16.31
C ASP A 551 31.80 -24.72 -14.91
N LYS A 552 31.26 -24.06 -13.86
CA LYS A 552 31.52 -24.42 -12.45
C LYS A 552 31.22 -25.89 -12.15
N LEU A 553 30.09 -26.42 -12.64
CA LEU A 553 29.69 -27.81 -12.41
C LEU A 553 30.57 -28.83 -13.13
N ILE A 554 31.14 -28.48 -14.27
CA ILE A 554 32.11 -29.28 -15.02
C ILE A 554 33.49 -29.24 -14.35
N GLU A 555 33.94 -28.06 -13.89
CA GLU A 555 35.18 -27.90 -13.12
C GLU A 555 35.13 -28.65 -11.78
N ASP A 556 33.99 -28.62 -11.08
CA ASP A 556 33.72 -29.41 -9.88
C ASP A 556 33.62 -30.94 -10.16
N GLY A 557 33.64 -31.37 -11.43
CA GLY A 557 33.43 -32.77 -11.83
C GLY A 557 32.05 -33.32 -11.44
N THR A 558 31.04 -32.47 -11.28
CA THR A 558 29.69 -32.86 -10.81
C THR A 558 28.81 -33.38 -11.96
N PHE A 559 28.96 -32.83 -13.17
CA PHE A 559 28.24 -33.24 -14.39
C PHE A 559 29.17 -33.22 -15.60
N SER A 560 28.89 -34.05 -16.61
CA SER A 560 29.55 -33.94 -17.92
C SER A 560 28.91 -32.84 -18.76
N LYS A 561 29.60 -32.44 -19.84
CA LYS A 561 29.04 -31.46 -20.79
C LYS A 561 27.86 -32.05 -21.56
N GLU A 562 27.91 -33.34 -21.83
CA GLU A 562 26.91 -34.14 -22.52
C GLU A 562 25.60 -34.20 -21.72
N ASP A 563 25.65 -34.47 -20.41
CA ASP A 563 24.47 -34.50 -19.52
C ASP A 563 23.70 -33.16 -19.56
N VAL A 564 24.44 -32.04 -19.53
CA VAL A 564 23.87 -30.69 -19.51
C VAL A 564 23.20 -30.35 -20.84
N GLU A 565 23.82 -30.73 -21.95
CA GLU A 565 23.31 -30.41 -23.29
C GLU A 565 22.08 -31.26 -23.64
N GLU A 566 22.05 -32.54 -23.24
CA GLU A 566 20.85 -33.38 -23.32
C GLU A 566 19.67 -32.75 -22.56
N HIS A 567 19.89 -32.31 -21.31
CA HIS A 567 18.85 -31.67 -20.51
C HIS A 567 18.34 -30.35 -21.13
N LYS A 568 19.23 -29.53 -21.70
CA LYS A 568 18.83 -28.30 -22.42
C LYS A 568 17.95 -28.61 -23.63
N GLN A 569 18.33 -29.61 -24.44
CA GLN A 569 17.57 -30.01 -25.62
C GLN A 569 16.20 -30.59 -25.24
N TRP A 570 16.13 -31.38 -24.17
CA TRP A 570 14.86 -31.88 -23.62
C TRP A 570 13.91 -30.75 -23.20
N VAL A 571 14.39 -29.78 -22.43
CA VAL A 571 13.59 -28.60 -22.03
C VAL A 571 13.12 -27.80 -23.24
N TRP A 572 13.99 -27.58 -24.24
CA TRP A 572 13.60 -26.89 -25.47
C TRP A 572 12.50 -27.64 -26.24
N GLY A 573 12.62 -28.98 -26.34
CA GLY A 573 11.60 -29.83 -26.96
C GLY A 573 10.24 -29.72 -26.29
N MET A 574 10.18 -29.64 -24.96
CA MET A 574 8.93 -29.40 -24.22
C MET A 574 8.33 -28.02 -24.50
N LEU A 575 9.15 -26.98 -24.65
CA LEU A 575 8.67 -25.63 -24.99
C LEU A 575 8.10 -25.58 -26.42
N GLU A 576 8.73 -26.25 -27.39
CA GLU A 576 8.17 -26.43 -28.74
C GLU A 576 6.83 -27.21 -28.72
N GLU A 577 6.70 -28.25 -27.89
CA GLU A 577 5.45 -29.02 -27.75
C GLU A 577 4.31 -28.15 -27.20
N SER A 578 4.57 -27.38 -26.12
CA SER A 578 3.60 -26.44 -25.57
C SER A 578 3.24 -25.32 -26.56
N PHE A 579 4.19 -24.83 -27.36
CA PHE A 579 3.93 -23.83 -28.41
C PHE A 579 3.14 -24.40 -29.59
N ALA A 580 3.29 -25.68 -29.91
CA ALA A 580 2.42 -26.34 -30.88
C ALA A 580 0.98 -26.40 -30.37
N LYS A 581 0.78 -26.81 -29.11
CA LYS A 581 -0.53 -26.91 -28.46
C LYS A 581 -1.21 -25.55 -28.19
N SER A 582 -0.45 -24.48 -28.00
CA SER A 582 -1.00 -23.15 -27.67
C SER A 582 -1.92 -22.58 -28.76
N LYS A 583 -1.80 -23.05 -30.00
CA LYS A 583 -2.60 -22.61 -31.15
C LYS A 583 -4.07 -23.00 -31.04
N ASP A 584 -4.34 -24.12 -30.37
CA ASP A 584 -5.67 -24.69 -30.16
C ASP A 584 -6.13 -24.49 -28.70
N TYR A 585 -5.38 -23.73 -27.89
CA TYR A 585 -5.69 -23.48 -26.49
C TYR A 585 -6.93 -22.59 -26.34
N GLN A 586 -7.85 -23.00 -25.48
CA GLN A 586 -9.07 -22.27 -25.17
C GLN A 586 -9.02 -21.84 -23.69
N PRO A 587 -8.74 -20.55 -23.40
CA PRO A 587 -8.71 -20.04 -22.04
C PRO A 587 -10.05 -20.25 -21.31
N THR A 588 -9.98 -20.43 -20.01
CA THR A 588 -11.15 -20.54 -19.15
C THR A 588 -11.17 -19.46 -18.08
N SER A 589 -12.35 -19.01 -17.67
CA SER A 589 -12.49 -17.98 -16.62
C SER A 589 -11.90 -18.38 -15.26
N LYS A 590 -11.56 -19.66 -15.05
CA LYS A 590 -10.80 -20.13 -13.89
C LYS A 590 -9.35 -19.64 -13.86
N GLU A 591 -8.75 -19.37 -15.01
CA GLU A 591 -7.37 -18.85 -15.12
C GLU A 591 -7.26 -17.39 -14.67
N TRP A 592 -8.35 -16.62 -14.76
CA TRP A 592 -8.38 -15.21 -14.37
C TRP A 592 -8.84 -14.99 -12.92
N THR A 593 -9.60 -15.93 -12.35
CA THR A 593 -10.14 -15.78 -10.97
C THR A 593 -9.13 -16.13 -9.88
N THR A 594 -8.70 -15.12 -9.11
CA THR A 594 -7.71 -15.27 -8.03
C THR A 594 -8.23 -15.81 -6.69
N SER A 595 -9.53 -16.15 -6.57
CA SER A 595 -10.11 -16.79 -5.38
C SER A 595 -11.28 -17.68 -5.77
N ALA A 596 -11.29 -18.94 -5.33
CA ALA A 596 -12.41 -19.86 -5.55
C ALA A 596 -13.52 -19.60 -4.52
N TRP A 597 -14.47 -18.73 -4.86
CA TRP A 597 -15.66 -18.45 -4.05
C TRP A 597 -16.67 -19.60 -4.15
N ASN A 598 -16.34 -20.74 -3.53
CA ASN A 598 -17.16 -21.95 -3.52
C ASN A 598 -18.54 -21.68 -2.89
N GLY A 599 -19.61 -22.19 -3.51
CA GLY A 599 -20.99 -21.96 -3.06
C GLY A 599 -21.57 -20.59 -3.43
N PHE A 600 -20.84 -19.78 -4.21
CA PHE A 600 -21.29 -18.49 -4.72
C PHE A 600 -21.41 -18.54 -6.25
N LYS A 601 -22.26 -17.72 -6.85
CA LYS A 601 -22.46 -17.67 -8.31
C LYS A 601 -21.14 -17.45 -9.04
N SER A 602 -20.88 -18.23 -10.09
CA SER A 602 -19.70 -18.07 -10.95
C SER A 602 -19.82 -16.82 -11.84
N PRO A 603 -18.71 -16.30 -12.40
CA PRO A 603 -18.78 -15.18 -13.36
C PRO A 603 -19.66 -15.48 -14.57
N LYS A 604 -19.67 -16.73 -15.05
CA LYS A 604 -20.53 -17.16 -16.17
C LYS A 604 -22.01 -17.09 -15.81
N GLU A 605 -22.40 -17.59 -14.64
CA GLU A 605 -23.80 -17.49 -14.18
C GLU A 605 -24.19 -16.02 -13.97
N LEU A 606 -23.29 -15.18 -13.42
CA LEU A 606 -23.54 -13.75 -13.21
C LEU A 606 -23.77 -12.99 -14.53
N ALA A 607 -23.06 -13.36 -15.60
CA ALA A 607 -23.25 -12.79 -16.93
C ALA A 607 -24.60 -13.19 -17.56
N THR A 608 -25.12 -14.40 -17.28
CA THR A 608 -26.35 -14.92 -17.91
C THR A 608 -27.62 -14.79 -17.07
N GLU A 609 -27.52 -14.70 -15.74
CA GLU A 609 -28.66 -14.70 -14.83
C GLU A 609 -28.94 -13.30 -14.25
N VAL A 610 -30.22 -12.97 -14.10
CA VAL A 610 -30.69 -11.87 -13.24
C VAL A 610 -30.81 -12.43 -11.82
N LEU A 611 -30.13 -11.80 -10.86
CA LEU A 611 -30.06 -12.26 -9.47
C LEU A 611 -30.89 -11.36 -8.56
N PRO A 612 -31.90 -11.89 -7.83
CA PRO A 612 -32.79 -11.09 -7.03
C PRO A 612 -32.07 -10.40 -5.86
N HIS A 613 -32.68 -9.33 -5.36
CA HIS A 613 -32.30 -8.76 -4.08
C HIS A 613 -33.03 -9.49 -2.97
N MET A 614 -32.30 -10.31 -2.22
CA MET A 614 -32.86 -10.99 -1.05
C MET A 614 -33.28 -9.96 0.02
N PRO A 615 -34.34 -10.23 0.80
CA PRO A 615 -34.79 -9.34 1.87
C PRO A 615 -33.68 -9.01 2.85
N THR A 616 -33.62 -7.76 3.30
CA THR A 616 -32.60 -7.28 4.25
C THR A 616 -33.20 -6.87 5.60
N SER A 617 -34.50 -7.10 5.80
CA SER A 617 -35.13 -6.98 7.12
C SER A 617 -34.61 -8.05 8.10
N VAL A 618 -34.89 -7.87 9.38
CA VAL A 618 -34.48 -8.76 10.48
C VAL A 618 -35.64 -8.90 11.48
N ASP A 619 -35.75 -10.05 12.15
CA ASP A 619 -36.71 -10.23 13.24
C ASP A 619 -36.46 -9.24 14.39
N GLN A 620 -37.54 -8.63 14.90
CA GLN A 620 -37.46 -7.59 15.93
C GLN A 620 -36.69 -8.04 17.18
N LYS A 621 -36.88 -9.27 17.65
CA LYS A 621 -36.22 -9.77 18.87
C LYS A 621 -34.72 -9.93 18.68
N THR A 622 -34.28 -10.18 17.44
CA THR A 622 -32.86 -10.21 17.09
C THR A 622 -32.25 -8.81 17.23
N LEU A 623 -32.95 -7.78 16.77
CA LEU A 623 -32.49 -6.39 16.94
C LEU A 623 -32.51 -5.95 18.40
N GLU A 624 -33.55 -6.29 19.16
CA GLU A 624 -33.65 -6.05 20.61
C GLU A 624 -32.47 -6.68 21.37
N HIS A 625 -32.20 -7.98 21.15
CA HIS A 625 -31.05 -8.68 21.76
C HIS A 625 -29.72 -8.02 21.40
N ILE A 626 -29.50 -7.66 20.14
CA ILE A 626 -28.29 -6.93 19.74
C ILE A 626 -28.22 -5.57 20.46
N GLY A 627 -29.34 -4.85 20.56
CA GLY A 627 -29.48 -3.56 21.25
C GLY A 627 -29.18 -3.62 22.75
N GLU A 628 -29.52 -4.73 23.42
CA GLU A 628 -29.13 -5.03 24.80
C GLU A 628 -27.62 -5.30 24.90
N VAL A 629 -27.08 -6.22 24.10
CA VAL A 629 -25.66 -6.58 24.11
C VAL A 629 -24.77 -5.36 23.88
N ILE A 630 -25.02 -4.57 22.82
CA ILE A 630 -24.19 -3.40 22.47
C ILE A 630 -24.31 -2.23 23.45
N GLY A 631 -25.29 -2.25 24.37
CA GLY A 631 -25.41 -1.28 25.46
C GLY A 631 -24.91 -1.80 26.82
N SER A 632 -24.51 -3.06 26.90
CA SER A 632 -24.06 -3.73 28.11
C SER A 632 -22.53 -3.78 28.24
N THR A 633 -22.04 -4.08 29.44
CA THR A 633 -20.62 -4.31 29.75
C THR A 633 -20.49 -5.56 30.62
N PRO A 634 -19.30 -6.21 30.67
CA PRO A 634 -19.03 -7.27 31.65
C PRO A 634 -19.19 -6.79 33.10
N GLU A 635 -19.28 -7.75 34.02
CA GLU A 635 -19.10 -7.47 35.45
C GLU A 635 -17.71 -6.86 35.70
N ASP A 636 -17.62 -5.99 36.71
CA ASP A 636 -16.41 -5.24 37.09
C ASP A 636 -15.75 -4.38 35.98
N PHE A 637 -16.47 -4.06 34.89
CA PHE A 637 -15.97 -3.18 33.82
C PHE A 637 -16.34 -1.70 34.08
N HIS A 638 -15.32 -0.87 34.31
CA HIS A 638 -15.43 0.54 34.71
C HIS A 638 -15.54 1.46 33.50
N ILE A 639 -16.72 1.51 32.85
CA ILE A 639 -16.93 2.35 31.66
C ILE A 639 -17.08 3.85 32.00
N HIS A 640 -16.54 4.72 31.14
CA HIS A 640 -16.65 6.17 31.30
C HIS A 640 -18.11 6.67 31.42
N ARG A 641 -18.38 7.54 32.40
CA ARG A 641 -19.74 7.99 32.77
C ARG A 641 -20.57 8.54 31.60
N ASN A 642 -19.96 9.31 30.69
CA ASN A 642 -20.69 9.85 29.53
C ASN A 642 -21.03 8.76 28.51
N LEU A 643 -20.17 7.75 28.35
CA LEU A 643 -20.40 6.62 27.45
C LEU A 643 -21.52 5.72 27.99
N LYS A 644 -21.55 5.46 29.30
CA LYS A 644 -22.67 4.74 29.94
C LYS A 644 -24.05 5.31 29.57
N ARG A 645 -24.19 6.63 29.51
CA ARG A 645 -25.44 7.30 29.07
C ARG A 645 -25.74 7.09 27.59
N ILE A 646 -24.72 7.11 26.72
CA ILE A 646 -24.87 6.85 25.28
C ILE A 646 -25.35 5.41 25.06
N LEU A 647 -24.74 4.44 25.73
CA LEU A 647 -25.11 3.02 25.66
C LEU A 647 -26.53 2.74 26.18
N GLN A 648 -26.90 3.33 27.32
CA GLN A 648 -28.26 3.22 27.84
C GLN A 648 -29.31 3.79 26.87
N ASN A 649 -29.01 4.93 26.24
CA ASN A 649 -29.89 5.50 25.22
C ASN A 649 -29.97 4.61 23.96
N ARG A 650 -28.87 3.97 23.56
CA ARG A 650 -28.81 3.02 22.43
C ARG A 650 -29.76 1.85 22.66
N THR A 651 -29.61 1.11 23.76
CA THR A 651 -30.53 0.01 24.14
C THR A 651 -31.97 0.50 24.22
N LYS A 652 -32.21 1.65 24.88
CA LYS A 652 -33.54 2.23 25.01
C LYS A 652 -34.20 2.49 23.65
N SER A 653 -33.50 3.10 22.69
CA SER A 653 -34.07 3.42 21.37
C SER A 653 -34.49 2.19 20.57
N VAL A 654 -33.77 1.07 20.74
CA VAL A 654 -34.09 -0.20 20.09
C VAL A 654 -35.26 -0.89 20.79
N VAL A 655 -35.24 -0.99 22.12
CA VAL A 655 -36.29 -1.67 22.91
C VAL A 655 -37.63 -0.91 22.89
N GLU A 656 -37.61 0.42 22.87
CA GLU A 656 -38.83 1.24 22.66
C GLU A 656 -39.24 1.30 21.18
N GLY A 657 -38.41 0.79 20.27
CA GLY A 657 -38.66 0.74 18.83
C GLY A 657 -38.70 2.09 18.12
N LYS A 658 -38.17 3.16 18.73
CA LYS A 658 -38.34 4.55 18.28
C LYS A 658 -37.04 5.35 18.34
N ASN A 659 -36.86 6.26 17.38
CA ASN A 659 -35.72 7.19 17.33
C ASN A 659 -34.34 6.51 17.30
N ILE A 660 -34.19 5.42 16.54
CA ILE A 660 -32.90 4.75 16.32
C ILE A 660 -31.99 5.71 15.53
N ASP A 661 -30.76 5.89 16.01
CA ASP A 661 -29.76 6.78 15.40
C ASP A 661 -28.81 6.06 14.43
N TRP A 662 -28.00 6.84 13.69
CA TRP A 662 -27.08 6.35 12.68
C TRP A 662 -26.09 5.30 13.22
N SER A 663 -25.52 5.56 14.40
CA SER A 663 -24.54 4.66 15.03
C SER A 663 -25.17 3.36 15.54
N THR A 664 -26.44 3.44 15.93
CA THR A 664 -27.22 2.30 16.42
C THR A 664 -27.64 1.42 15.25
N ALA A 665 -28.13 2.01 14.16
CA ALA A 665 -28.44 1.28 12.93
C ALA A 665 -27.21 0.57 12.34
N GLU A 666 -26.03 1.22 12.35
CA GLU A 666 -24.76 0.61 11.95
C GLU A 666 -24.42 -0.62 12.81
N ALA A 667 -24.49 -0.49 14.15
CA ALA A 667 -24.22 -1.58 15.07
C ALA A 667 -25.24 -2.73 14.96
N LEU A 668 -26.53 -2.43 14.69
CA LEU A 668 -27.57 -3.42 14.40
C LEU A 668 -27.30 -4.15 13.07
N ALA A 669 -26.76 -3.47 12.06
CA ALA A 669 -26.41 -4.09 10.78
C ALA A 669 -25.23 -5.06 10.95
N PHE A 670 -24.16 -4.63 11.63
CA PHE A 670 -23.04 -5.49 11.96
C PHE A 670 -23.46 -6.68 12.84
N GLY A 671 -24.25 -6.41 13.89
CA GLY A 671 -24.72 -7.43 14.82
C GLY A 671 -25.61 -8.49 14.19
N SER A 672 -26.52 -8.09 13.29
CA SER A 672 -27.37 -9.04 12.56
C SER A 672 -26.56 -9.85 11.55
N LEU A 673 -25.62 -9.24 10.83
CA LEU A 673 -24.74 -9.96 9.89
C LEU A 673 -23.86 -11.00 10.58
N VAL A 674 -23.27 -10.71 11.74
CA VAL A 674 -22.50 -11.72 12.48
C VAL A 674 -23.41 -12.77 13.13
N THR A 675 -24.63 -12.43 13.52
CA THR A 675 -25.63 -13.42 13.99
C THR A 675 -26.01 -14.39 12.87
N GLU A 676 -26.03 -13.94 11.62
CA GLU A 676 -26.21 -14.77 10.41
C GLU A 676 -24.94 -15.56 10.00
N GLY A 677 -23.84 -15.46 10.75
CA GLY A 677 -22.59 -16.17 10.49
C GLY A 677 -21.61 -15.47 9.54
N ASN A 678 -21.92 -14.26 9.06
CA ASN A 678 -20.99 -13.50 8.22
C ASN A 678 -19.79 -12.98 9.04
N HIS A 679 -18.62 -12.86 8.41
CA HIS A 679 -17.52 -12.08 8.97
C HIS A 679 -17.78 -10.60 8.70
N VAL A 680 -17.65 -9.74 9.71
CA VAL A 680 -17.59 -8.29 9.54
C VAL A 680 -16.20 -7.80 9.95
N ARG A 681 -15.49 -7.14 9.04
CA ARG A 681 -14.21 -6.45 9.27
C ARG A 681 -14.36 -4.97 8.96
N VAL A 682 -14.01 -4.11 9.93
CA VAL A 682 -13.97 -2.65 9.79
C VAL A 682 -12.58 -2.14 10.14
N SER A 683 -11.94 -1.36 9.28
CA SER A 683 -10.67 -0.69 9.59
C SER A 683 -10.63 0.75 9.08
N GLY A 684 -9.68 1.52 9.60
CA GLY A 684 -9.52 2.95 9.33
C GLY A 684 -9.04 3.69 10.56
N GLN A 685 -8.80 4.99 10.44
CA GLN A 685 -8.29 5.79 11.55
C GLN A 685 -9.40 6.04 12.59
N ASP A 686 -9.11 5.79 13.87
CA ASP A 686 -10.02 5.96 15.01
C ASP A 686 -11.37 5.21 14.94
N VAL A 687 -11.55 4.24 14.02
CA VAL A 687 -12.86 3.62 13.74
C VAL A 687 -13.50 2.93 14.94
N GLU A 688 -12.72 2.42 15.88
CA GLU A 688 -13.21 1.73 17.09
C GLU A 688 -14.10 2.65 17.95
N ARG A 689 -13.71 3.92 18.07
CA ARG A 689 -14.51 4.99 18.68
C ARG A 689 -15.45 5.65 17.65
N GLY A 690 -14.97 5.74 16.41
CA GLY A 690 -15.42 6.67 15.38
C GLY A 690 -14.82 8.06 15.57
N THR A 691 -14.39 8.69 14.46
CA THR A 691 -13.85 10.06 14.42
C THR A 691 -14.70 11.03 15.24
N PHE A 692 -16.01 11.02 15.02
CA PHE A 692 -16.98 11.94 15.60
C PHE A 692 -17.48 11.50 17.00
N SER A 693 -16.84 10.51 17.62
CA SER A 693 -17.26 9.87 18.89
C SER A 693 -18.71 9.40 18.83
N GLN A 694 -19.06 8.69 17.78
CA GLN A 694 -20.41 8.18 17.51
C GLN A 694 -20.52 6.65 17.65
N ARG A 695 -19.50 5.90 17.23
CA ARG A 695 -19.62 4.44 17.04
C ARG A 695 -19.51 3.71 18.37
N HIS A 696 -18.38 3.88 19.06
CA HIS A 696 -18.03 3.15 20.29
C HIS A 696 -18.28 1.64 20.14
N ALA A 697 -17.59 1.00 19.19
CA ALA A 697 -17.62 -0.45 19.03
C ALA A 697 -16.65 -1.16 19.99
N VAL A 698 -15.61 -0.46 20.45
CA VAL A 698 -14.70 -0.90 21.52
C VAL A 698 -14.86 0.04 22.71
N PHE A 699 -14.96 -0.54 23.90
CA PHE A 699 -14.95 0.16 25.18
C PHE A 699 -13.59 -0.01 25.85
N HIS A 700 -13.14 1.01 26.58
CA HIS A 700 -11.92 0.98 27.38
C HIS A 700 -12.30 1.11 28.86
N ASP A 701 -11.87 0.15 29.66
CA ASP A 701 -11.98 0.19 31.12
C ASP A 701 -11.15 1.36 31.66
N GLN A 702 -11.74 2.18 32.54
CA GLN A 702 -11.12 3.41 33.03
C GLN A 702 -10.10 3.20 34.15
N GLU A 703 -9.96 1.97 34.68
CA GLU A 703 -9.01 1.64 35.75
C GLU A 703 -7.85 0.75 35.26
N THR A 704 -8.08 -0.03 34.20
CA THR A 704 -7.14 -1.07 33.72
C THR A 704 -6.77 -0.95 32.23
N GLU A 705 -7.37 -0.03 31.49
CA GLU A 705 -7.24 0.15 30.02
C GLU A 705 -7.64 -1.08 29.16
N ASN A 706 -8.09 -2.17 29.79
CA ASN A 706 -8.60 -3.36 29.11
C ASN A 706 -9.74 -3.01 28.16
N THR A 707 -9.74 -3.64 26.98
CA THR A 707 -10.75 -3.42 25.95
C THR A 707 -11.86 -4.46 25.97
N TYR A 708 -13.09 -4.01 25.67
CA TYR A 708 -14.24 -4.89 25.46
C TYR A 708 -14.99 -4.50 24.19
N THR A 709 -15.30 -5.49 23.35
CA THR A 709 -15.99 -5.30 22.06
C THR A 709 -17.32 -6.06 22.08
N PRO A 710 -18.46 -5.41 22.34
CA PRO A 710 -19.75 -6.10 22.51
C PRO A 710 -20.17 -6.93 21.30
N LEU A 711 -19.87 -6.45 20.08
CA LEU A 711 -20.22 -7.13 18.82
C LEU A 711 -19.45 -8.45 18.60
N GLN A 712 -18.43 -8.76 19.41
CA GLN A 712 -17.77 -10.08 19.46
C GLN A 712 -18.48 -11.07 20.41
N ASN A 713 -19.52 -10.64 21.12
CA ASN A 713 -20.12 -11.34 22.26
C ASN A 713 -21.67 -11.40 22.19
N ILE A 714 -22.25 -11.35 20.99
CA ILE A 714 -23.70 -11.41 20.76
C ILE A 714 -24.22 -12.84 20.95
N SER A 715 -23.48 -13.85 20.47
CA SER A 715 -23.78 -15.26 20.68
C SER A 715 -22.49 -16.10 20.63
N LYS A 716 -22.59 -17.41 20.94
CA LYS A 716 -21.43 -18.32 20.85
C LYS A 716 -21.15 -18.81 19.42
N ASP A 717 -22.18 -18.83 18.58
CA ASP A 717 -22.15 -19.40 17.23
C ASP A 717 -22.10 -18.33 16.13
N GLN A 718 -21.89 -17.06 16.51
CA GLN A 718 -21.79 -15.94 15.57
C GLN A 718 -20.54 -16.01 14.66
N GLY A 719 -20.66 -15.36 13.51
CA GLY A 719 -19.53 -14.98 12.68
C GLY A 719 -18.59 -14.01 13.40
N LYS A 720 -17.36 -13.87 12.87
CA LYS A 720 -16.34 -13.01 13.48
C LYS A 720 -16.69 -11.53 13.30
N PHE A 721 -16.46 -10.75 14.35
CA PHE A 721 -16.46 -9.29 14.29
C PHE A 721 -15.04 -8.78 14.56
N VAL A 722 -14.46 -8.04 13.62
CA VAL A 722 -13.16 -7.39 13.74
C VAL A 722 -13.35 -5.92 13.46
N ILE A 723 -13.06 -5.06 14.43
CA ILE A 723 -12.88 -3.63 14.20
C ILE A 723 -11.50 -3.26 14.72
N SER A 724 -10.73 -2.48 13.96
CA SER A 724 -9.40 -2.06 14.39
C SER A 724 -8.99 -0.73 13.81
N ASN A 725 -8.42 0.13 14.66
CA ASN A 725 -7.78 1.37 14.23
C ASN A 725 -6.57 1.04 13.33
N SER A 726 -6.52 1.62 12.13
CA SER A 726 -5.35 1.57 11.26
C SER A 726 -4.24 2.48 11.76
N SER A 727 -3.04 2.33 11.21
CA SER A 727 -2.06 3.42 11.23
C SER A 727 -2.57 4.61 10.41
N LEU A 728 -1.83 5.73 10.47
CA LEU A 728 -2.11 6.94 9.70
C LEU A 728 -1.68 6.78 8.22
N SER A 729 -2.33 5.84 7.54
CA SER A 729 -2.10 5.42 6.16
C SER A 729 -3.47 5.27 5.48
N GLU A 730 -3.66 5.87 4.30
CA GLU A 730 -4.82 5.58 3.45
C GLU A 730 -4.45 4.66 2.28
N TYR A 731 -3.30 4.86 1.64
CA TYR A 731 -2.90 4.10 0.44
C TYR A 731 -2.66 2.63 0.81
N GLY A 732 -1.81 2.37 1.81
CA GLY A 732 -1.57 1.04 2.35
C GLY A 732 -2.83 0.42 2.94
N ALA A 733 -3.56 1.15 3.79
CA ALA A 733 -4.73 0.60 4.48
C ALA A 733 -5.88 0.23 3.52
N LEU A 734 -6.22 1.08 2.55
CA LEU A 734 -7.27 0.76 1.58
C LEU A 734 -6.86 -0.38 0.63
N GLY A 735 -5.60 -0.43 0.21
CA GLY A 735 -5.06 -1.54 -0.57
C GLY A 735 -5.13 -2.87 0.21
N PHE A 736 -4.87 -2.82 1.52
CA PHE A 736 -4.97 -3.97 2.42
C PHE A 736 -6.41 -4.48 2.52
N GLU A 737 -7.39 -3.60 2.75
CA GLU A 737 -8.80 -4.03 2.81
C GLU A 737 -9.35 -4.50 1.46
N TYR A 738 -8.88 -3.94 0.34
CA TYR A 738 -9.15 -4.50 -0.98
C TYR A 738 -8.63 -5.93 -1.08
N GLY A 739 -7.36 -6.18 -0.76
CA GLY A 739 -6.77 -7.53 -0.73
C GLY A 739 -7.50 -8.51 0.18
N TYR A 740 -7.90 -8.05 1.38
CA TYR A 740 -8.66 -8.84 2.34
C TYR A 740 -10.02 -9.28 1.76
N SER A 741 -10.73 -8.36 1.10
CA SER A 741 -12.05 -8.59 0.51
C SER A 741 -12.09 -9.61 -0.63
N LEU A 742 -10.95 -9.90 -1.27
CA LEU A 742 -10.87 -10.89 -2.35
C LEU A 742 -10.96 -12.34 -1.83
N SER A 743 -10.66 -12.59 -0.56
CA SER A 743 -10.50 -13.95 -0.03
C SER A 743 -11.82 -14.68 0.26
N SER A 744 -12.88 -13.98 0.64
CA SER A 744 -14.16 -14.59 1.00
C SER A 744 -15.37 -13.75 0.57
N PRO A 745 -16.38 -14.33 -0.10
CA PRO A 745 -17.64 -13.64 -0.38
C PRO A 745 -18.47 -13.41 0.89
N ASN A 746 -18.20 -14.15 1.98
CA ASN A 746 -18.97 -14.12 3.22
C ASN A 746 -18.36 -13.17 4.27
N ALA A 747 -17.54 -12.21 3.81
CA ALA A 747 -17.00 -11.12 4.60
C ALA A 747 -17.55 -9.76 4.14
N LEU A 748 -18.18 -9.00 5.05
CA LEU A 748 -18.35 -7.57 4.91
C LEU A 748 -17.02 -6.92 5.31
N VAL A 749 -16.26 -6.43 4.34
CA VAL A 749 -15.02 -5.69 4.58
C VAL A 749 -15.31 -4.21 4.34
N MET A 750 -14.97 -3.36 5.31
CA MET A 750 -15.26 -1.93 5.31
C MET A 750 -14.01 -1.14 5.71
N TRP A 751 -13.63 -0.18 4.88
CA TRP A 751 -12.60 0.82 5.18
C TRP A 751 -13.26 2.18 5.38
N GLU A 752 -12.92 2.90 6.45
CA GLU A 752 -13.43 4.23 6.75
C GLU A 752 -12.32 5.28 6.76
N ALA A 753 -12.51 6.34 5.96
CA ALA A 753 -11.66 7.53 5.99
C ALA A 753 -12.02 8.40 7.20
N GLN A 754 -11.02 9.01 7.87
CA GLN A 754 -11.29 9.87 9.02
C GLN A 754 -12.22 11.06 8.66
N PHE A 755 -11.97 11.64 7.48
CA PHE A 755 -12.87 12.47 6.68
C PHE A 755 -12.79 11.98 5.22
N GLY A 756 -13.88 12.07 4.46
CA GLY A 756 -13.91 11.56 3.08
C GLY A 756 -12.89 12.25 2.17
N ASP A 757 -12.56 13.50 2.49
CA ASP A 757 -11.58 14.36 1.80
C ASP A 757 -10.20 13.66 1.64
N PHE A 758 -9.79 12.83 2.61
CA PHE A 758 -8.48 12.16 2.65
C PHE A 758 -8.38 10.87 1.81
N ALA A 759 -9.50 10.35 1.29
CA ALA A 759 -9.47 9.15 0.45
C ALA A 759 -8.69 9.35 -0.88
N ASN A 760 -8.42 10.61 -1.25
CA ASN A 760 -7.54 10.96 -2.36
C ASN A 760 -6.08 10.48 -2.20
N ASN A 761 -5.59 10.26 -0.98
CA ASN A 761 -4.27 9.67 -0.75
C ASN A 761 -4.19 8.23 -1.27
N ALA A 762 -5.32 7.52 -1.35
CA ALA A 762 -5.43 6.17 -1.87
C ALA A 762 -5.96 6.09 -3.32
N GLN A 763 -5.86 7.18 -4.10
CA GLN A 763 -6.46 7.26 -5.45
C GLN A 763 -6.02 6.13 -6.39
N CYS A 764 -4.77 5.67 -6.29
CA CYS A 764 -4.30 4.54 -7.10
C CYS A 764 -5.06 3.24 -6.81
N ILE A 765 -5.46 2.98 -5.57
CA ILE A 765 -6.29 1.81 -5.22
C ILE A 765 -7.71 2.00 -5.75
N ILE A 766 -8.26 3.21 -5.61
CA ILE A 766 -9.60 3.54 -6.09
C ILE A 766 -9.70 3.32 -7.61
N ASP A 767 -8.81 3.95 -8.38
CA ASP A 767 -8.84 3.90 -9.85
C ASP A 767 -8.50 2.49 -10.37
N GLN A 768 -7.43 1.90 -9.84
CA GLN A 768 -6.78 0.73 -10.45
C GLN A 768 -7.17 -0.62 -9.84
N PHE A 769 -7.91 -0.65 -8.74
CA PHE A 769 -8.40 -1.90 -8.15
C PHE A 769 -9.91 -1.85 -7.90
N ILE A 770 -10.41 -0.81 -7.23
CA ILE A 770 -11.82 -0.73 -6.82
C ILE A 770 -12.73 -0.45 -8.03
N ALA A 771 -12.44 0.58 -8.83
CA ALA A 771 -13.27 0.99 -9.96
C ALA A 771 -13.13 0.08 -11.20
N SER A 772 -12.00 -0.65 -11.33
CA SER A 772 -11.63 -1.34 -12.58
C SER A 772 -11.17 -2.80 -12.42
N GLY A 773 -10.98 -3.33 -11.21
CA GLY A 773 -10.41 -4.67 -11.00
C GLY A 773 -11.29 -5.81 -11.51
N GLU A 774 -12.61 -5.67 -11.46
CA GLU A 774 -13.54 -6.66 -12.01
C GLU A 774 -13.48 -6.70 -13.54
N VAL A 775 -13.47 -5.53 -14.22
CA VAL A 775 -13.40 -5.44 -15.69
C VAL A 775 -12.06 -5.91 -16.24
N LYS A 776 -10.95 -5.63 -15.54
CA LYS A 776 -9.60 -6.01 -16.00
C LYS A 776 -9.25 -7.46 -15.71
N TRP A 777 -9.64 -7.96 -14.53
CA TRP A 777 -9.09 -9.21 -13.97
C TRP A 777 -10.18 -10.17 -13.44
N MET A 778 -11.46 -9.89 -13.67
CA MET A 778 -12.59 -10.64 -13.07
C MET A 778 -12.53 -10.70 -11.53
N GLN A 779 -11.81 -9.77 -10.91
CA GLN A 779 -11.65 -9.67 -9.46
C GLN A 779 -12.86 -8.96 -8.84
N ARG A 780 -13.74 -9.77 -8.26
CA ARG A 780 -14.93 -9.30 -7.53
C ARG A 780 -14.56 -8.94 -6.10
N THR A 781 -15.11 -7.84 -5.60
CA THR A 781 -14.93 -7.38 -4.22
C THR A 781 -16.26 -6.86 -3.67
N GLY A 782 -16.48 -7.06 -2.36
CA GLY A 782 -17.61 -6.47 -1.62
C GLY A 782 -17.22 -5.26 -0.77
N LEU A 783 -16.00 -4.72 -0.96
CA LEU A 783 -15.42 -3.67 -0.12
C LEU A 783 -16.33 -2.45 -0.02
N VAL A 784 -16.60 -2.03 1.21
CA VAL A 784 -17.30 -0.78 1.52
C VAL A 784 -16.29 0.31 1.83
N MET A 785 -16.39 1.45 1.15
CA MET A 785 -15.66 2.69 1.51
C MET A 785 -16.63 3.63 2.23
N SER A 786 -16.34 3.93 3.49
CA SER A 786 -17.11 4.85 4.33
C SER A 786 -16.45 6.22 4.33
N LEU A 787 -17.12 7.21 3.74
CA LEU A 787 -16.57 8.53 3.46
C LEU A 787 -17.42 9.63 4.14
N PRO A 788 -16.97 10.18 5.29
CA PRO A 788 -17.64 11.31 5.91
C PRO A 788 -17.69 12.52 4.96
N HIS A 789 -18.88 13.06 4.71
CA HIS A 789 -19.13 14.14 3.74
C HIS A 789 -20.12 15.15 4.34
N GLY A 790 -19.91 16.44 4.12
CA GLY A 790 -20.88 17.47 4.51
C GLY A 790 -20.29 18.86 4.59
N TYR A 791 -20.91 19.84 3.97
CA TYR A 791 -20.45 21.23 3.96
C TYR A 791 -20.90 21.95 5.24
N ASP A 792 -20.26 21.64 6.38
CA ASP A 792 -20.62 22.23 7.69
C ASP A 792 -19.86 23.55 8.01
N GLY A 793 -19.20 24.15 7.02
CA GLY A 793 -18.36 25.35 7.20
C GLY A 793 -17.03 25.10 7.92
N GLN A 794 -16.49 23.87 7.83
CA GLN A 794 -15.22 23.46 8.45
C GLN A 794 -13.97 23.68 7.56
N GLY A 795 -14.14 24.26 6.37
CA GLY A 795 -13.06 24.49 5.42
C GLY A 795 -12.84 23.35 4.42
N PRO A 796 -11.86 23.49 3.50
CA PRO A 796 -11.78 22.64 2.32
C PRO A 796 -11.37 21.18 2.57
N GLU A 797 -10.60 20.86 3.60
CA GLU A 797 -10.13 19.49 3.86
C GLU A 797 -11.05 18.68 4.81
N HIS A 798 -12.25 19.21 5.12
CA HIS A 798 -13.19 18.60 6.06
C HIS A 798 -14.65 18.70 5.58
N SER A 799 -14.88 18.80 4.26
CA SER A 799 -16.21 19.07 3.69
C SER A 799 -16.64 18.08 2.63
N SER A 800 -15.74 17.62 1.75
CA SER A 800 -16.09 16.88 0.55
C SER A 800 -15.23 15.64 0.35
N GLY A 801 -15.86 14.47 0.48
CA GLY A 801 -15.34 13.21 -0.05
C GLY A 801 -15.30 13.11 -1.58
N ARG A 802 -15.40 14.23 -2.31
CA ARG A 802 -15.24 14.32 -3.78
C ARG A 802 -16.05 13.31 -4.57
N MET A 803 -17.34 13.22 -4.23
CA MET A 803 -18.30 12.32 -4.85
C MET A 803 -18.30 12.40 -6.39
N GLU A 804 -18.06 13.59 -6.95
CA GLU A 804 -17.92 13.81 -8.40
C GLU A 804 -16.93 12.85 -9.06
N ARG A 805 -15.86 12.47 -8.37
CA ARG A 805 -14.79 11.61 -8.89
C ARG A 805 -15.20 10.14 -8.94
N TYR A 806 -15.86 9.65 -7.90
CA TYR A 806 -16.39 8.27 -7.88
C TYR A 806 -17.50 8.10 -8.93
N LEU A 807 -18.36 9.11 -9.07
CA LEU A 807 -19.40 9.15 -10.09
C LEU A 807 -18.81 9.20 -11.51
N GLN A 808 -17.73 9.97 -11.74
CA GLN A 808 -17.00 9.99 -13.02
C GLN A 808 -16.38 8.62 -13.37
N LEU A 809 -15.98 7.82 -12.37
CA LEU A 809 -15.43 6.47 -12.55
C LEU A 809 -16.51 5.40 -12.80
N SER A 810 -17.80 5.75 -12.83
CA SER A 810 -18.90 4.79 -13.02
C SER A 810 -19.15 4.46 -14.49
N ASN A 811 -19.52 3.21 -14.80
CA ASN A 811 -19.62 2.67 -16.17
C ASN A 811 -21.00 2.81 -16.87
N GLU A 812 -21.93 3.58 -16.32
CA GLU A 812 -23.30 3.71 -16.84
C GLU A 812 -23.43 4.82 -17.91
N ASP A 813 -24.09 4.52 -19.04
CA ASP A 813 -24.30 5.45 -20.16
C ASP A 813 -25.52 6.37 -19.93
N PRO A 814 -25.34 7.69 -19.79
CA PRO A 814 -26.45 8.60 -19.48
C PRO A 814 -27.30 8.99 -20.70
N ARG A 815 -26.94 8.57 -21.92
CA ARG A 815 -27.55 9.06 -23.18
C ARG A 815 -28.82 8.31 -23.58
N VAL A 816 -29.12 7.18 -22.94
CA VAL A 816 -30.20 6.27 -23.30
C VAL A 816 -30.89 5.81 -22.02
N PHE A 817 -32.21 5.94 -21.95
CA PHE A 817 -32.98 5.33 -20.86
C PHE A 817 -32.80 3.80 -20.94
N PRO A 818 -32.37 3.10 -19.87
CA PRO A 818 -32.06 1.68 -19.97
C PRO A 818 -33.27 0.83 -20.38
N SER A 819 -33.05 -0.26 -21.12
CA SER A 819 -34.11 -1.24 -21.39
C SER A 819 -34.49 -2.02 -20.12
N PRO A 820 -35.68 -2.65 -20.05
CA PRO A 820 -36.10 -3.42 -18.87
C PRO A 820 -35.04 -4.43 -18.39
N GLU A 821 -34.40 -5.14 -19.32
CA GLU A 821 -33.35 -6.13 -19.01
C GLU A 821 -32.10 -5.49 -18.40
N LYS A 822 -31.79 -4.23 -18.76
CA LYS A 822 -30.70 -3.46 -18.15
C LYS A 822 -31.09 -2.91 -16.79
N LEU A 823 -32.34 -2.49 -16.59
CA LEU A 823 -32.84 -2.04 -15.28
C LEU A 823 -32.79 -3.20 -14.26
N ASP A 824 -33.26 -4.39 -14.65
CA ASP A 824 -33.21 -5.60 -13.83
C ASP A 824 -31.77 -5.96 -13.41
N ARG A 825 -30.80 -5.75 -14.31
CA ARG A 825 -29.38 -6.07 -14.09
C ARG A 825 -28.52 -4.93 -13.57
N GLN A 826 -29.02 -3.69 -13.46
CA GLN A 826 -28.17 -2.50 -13.27
C GLN A 826 -27.22 -2.60 -12.07
N HIS A 827 -27.66 -3.23 -10.97
CA HIS A 827 -26.85 -3.44 -9.77
C HIS A 827 -25.81 -4.57 -9.91
N GLN A 828 -26.01 -5.53 -10.82
CA GLN A 828 -25.05 -6.57 -11.18
C GLN A 828 -24.01 -6.09 -12.21
N ASP A 829 -24.41 -5.21 -13.13
CA ASP A 829 -23.57 -4.82 -14.27
C ASP A 829 -22.76 -3.53 -14.02
N CYS A 830 -23.11 -2.75 -12.99
CA CYS A 830 -22.30 -1.62 -12.57
C CYS A 830 -20.93 -2.03 -12.00
N ASN A 831 -19.92 -1.18 -12.14
CA ASN A 831 -18.60 -1.41 -11.55
C ASN A 831 -18.51 -1.04 -10.06
N MET A 832 -19.27 -0.01 -9.61
CA MET A 832 -19.32 0.43 -8.22
C MET A 832 -20.74 0.88 -7.84
N GLN A 833 -21.11 0.74 -6.58
CA GLN A 833 -22.31 1.39 -6.05
C GLN A 833 -21.94 2.68 -5.32
N ILE A 834 -22.73 3.73 -5.46
CA ILE A 834 -22.49 5.04 -4.84
C ILE A 834 -23.77 5.55 -4.20
N ALA A 835 -23.74 5.85 -2.89
CA ALA A 835 -24.90 6.28 -2.12
C ALA A 835 -24.55 7.42 -1.15
N TYR A 836 -25.46 8.37 -0.94
CA TYR A 836 -25.39 9.40 0.10
C TYR A 836 -26.74 9.48 0.82
N MET A 837 -26.83 8.76 1.94
CA MET A 837 -28.10 8.45 2.58
C MET A 837 -28.51 9.51 3.62
N THR A 838 -29.81 9.59 3.92
CA THR A 838 -30.37 10.50 4.92
C THR A 838 -31.03 9.82 6.12
N SER A 839 -31.33 8.51 6.05
CA SER A 839 -31.94 7.75 7.15
C SER A 839 -31.04 6.64 7.73
N PRO A 840 -31.10 6.38 9.05
CA PRO A 840 -30.41 5.24 9.66
C PRO A 840 -30.86 3.87 9.10
N ALA A 841 -32.15 3.69 8.77
CA ALA A 841 -32.64 2.45 8.16
C ALA A 841 -31.96 2.16 6.80
N ASN A 842 -31.71 3.18 5.97
CA ASN A 842 -31.01 2.98 4.70
C ASN A 842 -29.56 2.53 4.89
N LEU A 843 -28.84 3.05 5.89
CA LEU A 843 -27.50 2.54 6.25
C LEU A 843 -27.55 1.06 6.64
N PHE A 844 -28.51 0.68 7.48
CA PHE A 844 -28.67 -0.71 7.91
C PHE A 844 -28.92 -1.65 6.71
N HIS A 845 -29.88 -1.28 5.86
CA HIS A 845 -30.23 -2.09 4.70
C HIS A 845 -29.10 -2.14 3.65
N ILE A 846 -28.38 -1.04 3.38
CA ILE A 846 -27.33 -1.05 2.36
C ILE A 846 -26.13 -1.93 2.77
N LEU A 847 -25.77 -1.93 4.06
CA LEU A 847 -24.71 -2.80 4.60
C LEU A 847 -25.12 -4.27 4.55
N ARG A 848 -26.36 -4.60 4.91
CA ARG A 848 -26.88 -5.98 4.81
C ARG A 848 -27.01 -6.44 3.35
N ARG A 849 -27.42 -5.53 2.45
CA ARG A 849 -27.55 -5.76 1.00
C ARG A 849 -26.23 -6.17 0.34
N GLN A 850 -25.07 -5.72 0.85
CA GLN A 850 -23.75 -6.18 0.38
C GLN A 850 -23.57 -7.69 0.56
N MET A 851 -24.11 -8.26 1.64
CA MET A 851 -23.93 -9.68 1.98
C MET A 851 -25.04 -10.57 1.40
N HIS A 852 -26.28 -10.08 1.43
CA HIS A 852 -27.49 -10.81 1.03
C HIS A 852 -27.65 -11.02 -0.49
N ARG A 853 -26.85 -10.34 -1.32
CA ARG A 853 -26.80 -10.59 -2.77
C ARG A 853 -25.93 -11.80 -3.11
N GLN A 854 -26.22 -12.48 -4.21
CA GLN A 854 -25.37 -13.55 -4.79
C GLN A 854 -24.27 -13.01 -5.73
N PHE A 855 -23.93 -11.74 -5.58
CA PHE A 855 -22.81 -11.06 -6.23
C PHE A 855 -22.18 -10.05 -5.26
N ARG A 856 -20.96 -9.59 -5.57
CA ARG A 856 -20.25 -8.58 -4.78
C ARG A 856 -19.80 -7.47 -5.70
N LYS A 857 -20.06 -6.22 -5.30
CA LYS A 857 -19.57 -5.00 -5.93
C LYS A 857 -19.01 -4.08 -4.85
N PRO A 858 -18.01 -3.23 -5.16
CA PRO A 858 -17.67 -2.09 -4.32
C PRO A 858 -18.90 -1.28 -3.93
N LEU A 859 -18.87 -0.72 -2.73
CA LEU A 859 -19.88 0.21 -2.26
C LEU A 859 -19.21 1.44 -1.64
N ILE A 860 -19.37 2.59 -2.29
CA ILE A 860 -18.94 3.89 -1.79
C ILE A 860 -20.15 4.51 -1.07
N ILE A 861 -20.09 4.57 0.27
CA ILE A 861 -21.07 5.30 1.06
C ILE A 861 -20.50 6.65 1.50
N PHE A 862 -21.26 7.69 1.20
CA PHE A 862 -21.11 8.98 1.85
C PHE A 862 -22.09 9.04 3.02
N PHE A 863 -21.63 9.58 4.15
CA PHE A 863 -22.49 9.81 5.31
C PHE A 863 -22.26 11.20 5.90
N SER A 864 -23.32 11.79 6.43
CA SER A 864 -23.25 13.14 6.95
C SER A 864 -22.79 13.20 8.39
N LYS A 865 -21.77 14.03 8.62
CA LYS A 865 -21.24 14.40 9.93
C LYS A 865 -22.29 15.06 10.83
N SER A 866 -23.14 15.91 10.24
CA SER A 866 -24.22 16.60 10.95
C SER A 866 -25.41 15.67 11.22
N LEU A 867 -25.79 14.82 10.26
CA LEU A 867 -26.93 13.89 10.41
C LEU A 867 -26.71 12.80 11.46
N LEU A 868 -25.46 12.43 11.79
CA LEU A 868 -25.13 11.49 12.88
C LEU A 868 -25.92 11.73 14.18
N ARG A 869 -26.24 13.00 14.48
CA ARG A 869 -26.99 13.40 15.69
C ARG A 869 -28.26 14.19 15.39
N HIS A 870 -28.54 14.54 14.13
CA HIS A 870 -29.65 15.43 13.77
C HIS A 870 -31.02 14.80 14.08
N PRO A 871 -31.99 15.51 14.69
CA PRO A 871 -33.28 14.93 15.07
C PRO A 871 -34.10 14.34 13.90
N LEU A 872 -34.01 14.93 12.70
CA LEU A 872 -34.69 14.42 11.50
C LEU A 872 -34.03 13.16 10.91
N ALA A 873 -32.81 12.81 11.31
CA ALA A 873 -32.09 11.62 10.85
C ALA A 873 -32.24 10.49 11.88
N ARG A 874 -33.48 10.02 12.02
CA ARG A 874 -33.88 8.93 12.91
C ARG A 874 -34.82 7.98 12.16
N SER A 875 -34.79 6.71 12.54
CA SER A 875 -35.69 5.68 12.03
C SER A 875 -36.38 4.96 13.19
N ASP A 876 -37.57 4.44 12.91
CA ASP A 876 -38.32 3.59 13.84
C ASP A 876 -38.12 2.11 13.49
N ILE A 877 -38.31 1.20 14.45
CA ILE A 877 -37.91 -0.21 14.30
C ILE A 877 -38.62 -0.93 13.15
N ASP A 878 -39.85 -0.53 12.82
CA ASP A 878 -40.62 -1.05 11.69
C ASP A 878 -39.92 -0.82 10.34
N GLU A 879 -39.08 0.22 10.22
CA GLU A 879 -38.24 0.46 9.03
C GLU A 879 -37.07 -0.53 8.90
N PHE A 880 -36.85 -1.42 9.89
CA PHE A 880 -35.81 -2.46 9.89
C PHE A 880 -36.40 -3.88 9.89
N THR A 881 -37.60 -4.04 10.45
CA THR A 881 -38.25 -5.33 10.72
C THR A 881 -39.46 -5.62 9.84
N GLY A 882 -40.07 -4.59 9.24
CA GLY A 882 -41.30 -4.71 8.46
C GLY A 882 -41.17 -5.62 7.23
N PRO A 883 -42.29 -6.16 6.71
CA PRO A 883 -42.28 -7.02 5.52
C PRO A 883 -41.74 -6.28 4.29
N ASP A 884 -42.03 -4.98 4.18
CA ASP A 884 -41.56 -4.10 3.11
C ASP A 884 -40.29 -3.32 3.48
N ALA A 885 -39.62 -3.64 4.61
CA ALA A 885 -38.40 -2.96 5.04
C ALA A 885 -37.21 -3.35 4.17
N HIS A 886 -36.75 -2.39 3.35
CA HIS A 886 -35.63 -2.53 2.44
C HIS A 886 -34.93 -1.19 2.20
N PHE A 887 -33.78 -1.22 1.52
CA PHE A 887 -33.08 -0.02 1.11
C PHE A 887 -33.90 0.80 0.10
N LYS A 888 -34.27 2.02 0.47
CA LYS A 888 -35.03 2.96 -0.37
C LYS A 888 -34.04 3.72 -1.28
N TRP A 889 -34.00 3.39 -2.58
CA TRP A 889 -33.11 4.05 -3.57
C TRP A 889 -33.40 5.54 -3.75
N ILE A 890 -34.67 5.90 -3.72
CA ILE A 890 -35.16 7.26 -3.58
C ILE A 890 -36.12 7.30 -2.39
N ILE A 891 -36.32 8.48 -1.81
CA ILE A 891 -37.38 8.71 -0.82
C ILE A 891 -38.23 9.88 -1.35
N PRO A 892 -39.49 9.61 -1.77
CA PRO A 892 -40.49 10.65 -2.03
C PRO A 892 -40.70 11.57 -0.83
N ASP A 893 -41.43 12.65 -1.00
CA ASP A 893 -41.60 13.62 0.08
C ASP A 893 -42.54 13.10 1.19
N PRO A 894 -42.04 12.84 2.42
CA PRO A 894 -42.88 12.31 3.49
C PRO A 894 -43.92 13.33 3.98
N GLU A 895 -43.78 14.61 3.65
CA GLU A 895 -44.73 15.64 4.07
C GLU A 895 -46.09 15.56 3.35
N HIS A 896 -46.22 14.73 2.29
CA HIS A 896 -47.54 14.39 1.75
C HIS A 896 -48.36 13.54 2.72
N GLU A 897 -47.71 12.64 3.49
CA GLU A 897 -48.38 11.78 4.48
C GLU A 897 -48.83 12.58 5.72
N THR A 898 -48.08 13.62 6.07
CA THR A 898 -48.41 14.54 7.19
C THR A 898 -49.44 15.61 6.79
N GLY A 899 -49.63 15.84 5.49
CA GLY A 899 -50.49 16.89 4.95
C GLY A 899 -49.96 18.32 5.16
N THR A 900 -48.64 18.49 5.38
CA THR A 900 -48.04 19.84 5.51
C THR A 900 -47.72 20.49 4.16
N ILE A 901 -47.67 19.69 3.08
CA ILE A 901 -47.66 20.15 1.69
C ILE A 901 -48.91 19.67 0.95
N LYS A 902 -49.21 20.28 -0.20
CA LYS A 902 -50.40 19.99 -1.02
C LYS A 902 -50.37 18.58 -1.65
N SER A 903 -51.47 18.17 -2.28
CA SER A 903 -51.50 16.90 -3.02
C SER A 903 -50.51 16.91 -4.20
N PRO A 904 -50.03 15.74 -4.68
CA PRO A 904 -49.07 15.67 -5.80
C PRO A 904 -49.51 16.43 -7.06
N GLU A 905 -50.82 16.52 -7.32
CA GLU A 905 -51.39 17.27 -8.45
C GLU A 905 -51.29 18.79 -8.29
N GLU A 906 -51.18 19.31 -7.07
CA GLU A 906 -51.05 20.75 -6.79
C GLU A 906 -49.60 21.20 -6.62
N ILE A 907 -48.63 20.28 -6.68
CA ILE A 907 -47.21 20.60 -6.62
C ILE A 907 -46.75 21.28 -7.92
N GLU A 908 -46.13 22.46 -7.78
CA GLU A 908 -45.62 23.26 -8.89
C GLU A 908 -44.11 23.10 -9.10
N ARG A 909 -43.40 22.50 -8.15
CA ARG A 909 -41.94 22.28 -8.21
C ARG A 909 -41.54 21.00 -7.49
N VAL A 910 -40.65 20.24 -8.10
CA VAL A 910 -39.96 19.12 -7.45
C VAL A 910 -38.49 19.46 -7.31
N ILE A 911 -37.98 19.44 -6.08
CA ILE A 911 -36.55 19.59 -5.76
C ILE A 911 -35.97 18.19 -5.53
N LEU A 912 -35.07 17.77 -6.42
CA LEU A 912 -34.25 16.57 -6.30
C LEU A 912 -32.98 16.91 -5.53
N CYS A 913 -32.60 16.10 -4.56
CA CYS A 913 -31.38 16.29 -3.77
C CYS A 913 -30.78 14.95 -3.29
N SER A 914 -29.57 14.98 -2.73
CA SER A 914 -28.93 13.80 -2.13
C SER A 914 -28.22 14.19 -0.82
N GLY A 915 -28.25 13.31 0.19
CA GLY A 915 -27.64 13.56 1.50
C GLY A 915 -28.10 14.82 2.23
N GLN A 916 -27.17 15.47 2.95
CA GLN A 916 -27.52 16.38 4.06
C GLN A 916 -28.23 17.67 3.67
N VAL A 917 -28.08 18.13 2.42
CA VAL A 917 -28.75 19.35 1.93
C VAL A 917 -30.27 19.26 2.08
N TRP A 918 -30.83 18.04 2.07
CA TRP A 918 -32.24 17.79 2.39
C TRP A 918 -32.69 18.43 3.70
N ALA A 919 -31.89 18.37 4.78
CA ALA A 919 -32.28 18.93 6.07
C ALA A 919 -32.37 20.46 6.04
N ALA A 920 -31.50 21.11 5.27
CA ALA A 920 -31.53 22.56 5.05
C ALA A 920 -32.72 22.98 4.16
N LEU A 921 -33.01 22.21 3.10
CA LEU A 921 -34.17 22.42 2.22
C LEU A 921 -35.51 22.23 2.96
N HIS A 922 -35.63 21.16 3.76
CA HIS A 922 -36.80 20.88 4.60
C HIS A 922 -37.05 22.02 5.58
N LYS A 923 -36.01 22.45 6.30
CA LYS A 923 -36.07 23.59 7.20
C LYS A 923 -36.48 24.89 6.48
N TYR A 924 -35.86 25.19 5.34
CA TYR A 924 -36.18 26.40 4.58
C TYR A 924 -37.64 26.40 4.11
N ARG A 925 -38.15 25.26 3.62
CA ARG A 925 -39.56 25.10 3.25
C ARG A 925 -40.49 25.39 4.43
N ALA A 926 -40.22 24.77 5.57
CA ALA A 926 -41.04 24.91 6.78
C ALA A 926 -41.03 26.34 7.34
N ASP A 927 -39.85 26.95 7.47
CA ASP A 927 -39.70 28.33 7.96
C ASP A 927 -40.42 29.35 7.07
N ASN A 928 -40.44 29.12 5.74
CA ASN A 928 -41.12 29.99 4.76
C ASN A 928 -42.58 29.57 4.47
N LYS A 929 -43.09 28.48 5.07
CA LYS A 929 -44.46 27.95 4.87
C LYS A 929 -44.82 27.67 3.41
N ILE A 930 -43.88 27.09 2.66
CA ILE A 930 -44.06 26.77 1.24
C ILE A 930 -44.72 25.38 1.13
N ASP A 931 -45.93 25.32 0.57
CA ASP A 931 -46.77 24.11 0.52
C ASP A 931 -46.89 23.46 -0.89
N ASN A 932 -46.45 24.16 -1.94
CA ASN A 932 -46.56 23.77 -3.36
C ASN A 932 -45.26 23.20 -3.94
N VAL A 933 -44.30 22.80 -3.09
CA VAL A 933 -42.98 22.30 -3.49
C VAL A 933 -42.68 20.98 -2.79
N ALA A 934 -42.45 19.93 -3.56
CA ALA A 934 -42.00 18.62 -3.08
C ALA A 934 -40.46 18.52 -3.12
N ILE A 935 -39.88 17.74 -2.21
CA ILE A 935 -38.46 17.46 -2.05
C ILE A 935 -38.25 15.94 -2.11
N THR A 936 -37.77 15.44 -3.26
CA THR A 936 -37.41 14.02 -3.42
C THR A 936 -35.92 13.83 -3.12
N ARG A 937 -35.60 12.83 -2.30
CA ARG A 937 -34.22 12.42 -2.03
C ARG A 937 -33.80 11.29 -2.94
N ILE A 938 -32.61 11.40 -3.53
CA ILE A 938 -31.92 10.32 -4.23
C ILE A 938 -30.84 9.80 -3.29
N GLU A 939 -31.07 8.63 -2.69
CA GLU A 939 -30.19 8.03 -1.68
C GLU A 939 -29.06 7.22 -2.35
N GLN A 940 -29.33 6.63 -3.52
CA GLN A 940 -28.33 5.98 -4.36
C GLN A 940 -28.20 6.70 -5.70
N LEU A 941 -26.96 7.06 -6.05
CA LEU A 941 -26.63 7.82 -7.26
C LEU A 941 -26.09 6.92 -8.37
N ASN A 942 -25.33 5.86 -8.04
CA ASN A 942 -24.90 4.84 -9.00
C ASN A 942 -25.18 3.42 -8.48
N PRO A 943 -25.79 2.52 -9.28
CA PRO A 943 -26.57 2.81 -10.48
C PRO A 943 -27.66 3.84 -10.23
N PHE A 944 -27.98 4.63 -11.25
CA PHE A 944 -28.96 5.70 -11.14
C PHE A 944 -30.38 5.10 -11.08
N PRO A 945 -31.29 5.60 -10.23
CA PRO A 945 -32.61 4.99 -10.04
C PRO A 945 -33.60 5.46 -11.12
N TRP A 946 -33.36 5.02 -12.36
CA TRP A 946 -34.10 5.46 -13.55
C TRP A 946 -35.61 5.29 -13.43
N GLU A 947 -36.08 4.07 -13.16
CA GLU A 947 -37.53 3.79 -13.12
C GLU A 947 -38.17 4.46 -11.89
N GLN A 948 -37.56 4.31 -10.71
CA GLN A 948 -38.14 4.84 -9.48
C GLN A 948 -38.25 6.38 -9.52
N LEU A 949 -37.24 7.07 -10.09
CA LEU A 949 -37.28 8.52 -10.23
C LEU A 949 -38.30 8.96 -11.29
N LYS A 950 -38.44 8.21 -12.39
CA LYS A 950 -39.47 8.46 -13.41
C LYS A 950 -40.88 8.33 -12.80
N GLU A 951 -41.17 7.22 -12.12
CA GLU A 951 -42.44 6.97 -11.44
C GLU A 951 -42.78 8.07 -10.43
N ASN A 952 -41.82 8.43 -9.56
CA ASN A 952 -41.99 9.53 -8.60
C ASN A 952 -42.29 10.87 -9.29
N LEU A 953 -41.57 11.21 -10.37
CA LEU A 953 -41.81 12.45 -11.12
C LEU A 953 -43.18 12.47 -11.81
N ASP A 954 -43.63 11.36 -12.39
CA ASP A 954 -44.95 11.24 -13.03
C ASP A 954 -46.13 11.41 -12.03
N THR A 955 -45.91 11.30 -10.72
CA THR A 955 -46.93 11.69 -9.72
C THR A 955 -47.21 13.20 -9.70
N TYR A 956 -46.22 14.04 -10.00
CA TYR A 956 -46.25 15.50 -9.85
C TYR A 956 -46.72 16.22 -11.12
N LYS A 957 -47.85 15.80 -11.68
CA LYS A 957 -48.32 16.13 -13.05
C LYS A 957 -48.18 17.60 -13.46
N ASN A 958 -48.47 18.52 -12.54
CA ASN A 958 -48.48 19.97 -12.78
C ASN A 958 -47.17 20.68 -12.41
N ALA A 959 -46.11 19.95 -12.03
CA ALA A 959 -44.82 20.53 -11.70
C ALA A 959 -44.23 21.30 -12.89
N LYS A 960 -44.06 22.61 -12.72
CA LYS A 960 -43.55 23.54 -13.74
C LYS A 960 -42.02 23.51 -13.82
N THR A 961 -41.37 23.18 -12.71
CA THR A 961 -39.90 23.21 -12.57
C THR A 961 -39.38 21.99 -11.84
N ILE A 962 -38.37 21.34 -12.40
CA ILE A 962 -37.59 20.29 -11.73
C ILE A 962 -36.22 20.88 -11.41
N VAL A 963 -35.79 20.78 -10.16
CA VAL A 963 -34.55 21.42 -9.65
C VAL A 963 -33.65 20.36 -9.05
N TRP A 964 -32.37 20.34 -9.41
CA TRP A 964 -31.33 19.63 -8.66
C TRP A 964 -30.72 20.58 -7.64
N ALA A 965 -30.92 20.30 -6.35
CA ALA A 965 -30.35 21.05 -5.24
C ALA A 965 -29.21 20.27 -4.57
N GLN A 966 -28.03 20.88 -4.47
CA GLN A 966 -26.85 20.32 -3.82
C GLN A 966 -26.08 21.37 -3.02
N GLU A 967 -25.33 20.96 -2.01
CA GLU A 967 -24.48 21.87 -1.24
C GLU A 967 -23.09 22.08 -1.87
N GLU A 968 -22.66 21.14 -2.71
CA GLU A 968 -21.37 21.16 -3.39
C GLU A 968 -21.34 22.20 -4.52
N PRO A 969 -20.16 22.79 -4.84
CA PRO A 969 -19.96 23.62 -6.03
C PRO A 969 -20.44 22.98 -7.33
N LEU A 970 -20.82 23.80 -8.31
CA LEU A 970 -21.28 23.36 -9.65
C LEU A 970 -20.33 22.36 -10.35
N ASN A 971 -19.02 22.43 -10.06
CA ASN A 971 -17.99 21.54 -10.58
C ASN A 971 -17.62 20.36 -9.63
N ALA A 972 -18.45 20.08 -8.64
CA ALA A 972 -18.30 19.04 -7.63
C ALA A 972 -19.67 18.42 -7.27
N GLY A 973 -19.68 17.42 -6.38
CA GLY A 973 -20.91 16.71 -6.03
C GLY A 973 -21.50 15.93 -7.20
N ALA A 974 -22.80 15.69 -7.19
CA ALA A 974 -23.42 14.80 -8.19
C ALA A 974 -23.91 15.49 -9.47
N TRP A 975 -24.00 16.83 -9.53
CA TRP A 975 -24.62 17.57 -10.64
C TRP A 975 -24.16 17.13 -12.04
N SER A 976 -22.86 17.08 -12.31
CA SER A 976 -22.32 16.75 -13.64
C SER A 976 -22.60 15.30 -14.07
N PHE A 977 -22.92 14.42 -13.11
CA PHE A 977 -23.31 13.04 -13.34
C PHE A 977 -24.83 12.89 -13.48
N THR A 978 -25.61 13.56 -12.61
CA THR A 978 -27.08 13.44 -12.56
C THR A 978 -27.77 14.27 -13.64
N GLN A 979 -27.25 15.44 -14.00
CA GLN A 979 -27.83 16.31 -15.03
C GLN A 979 -28.15 15.54 -16.33
N PRO A 980 -27.19 14.91 -17.05
CA PRO A 980 -27.50 14.26 -18.32
C PRO A 980 -28.46 13.07 -18.16
N ARG A 981 -28.49 12.42 -16.98
CA ARG A 981 -29.39 11.30 -16.68
C ARG A 981 -30.82 11.75 -16.49
N ILE A 982 -31.02 12.79 -15.67
CA ILE A 982 -32.32 13.43 -15.47
C ILE A 982 -32.80 14.01 -16.80
N GLU A 983 -31.94 14.66 -17.58
CA GLU A 983 -32.30 15.23 -18.89
C GLU A 983 -32.75 14.17 -19.91
N THR A 984 -32.18 12.96 -19.88
CA THR A 984 -32.63 11.80 -20.65
C THR A 984 -33.95 11.26 -20.09
N LEU A 985 -34.04 11.04 -18.77
CA LEU A 985 -35.22 10.52 -18.07
C LEU A 985 -36.48 11.39 -18.28
N LEU A 986 -36.34 12.71 -18.25
CA LEU A 986 -37.47 13.63 -18.46
C LEU A 986 -38.16 13.41 -19.82
N ASN A 987 -37.40 13.06 -20.86
CA ASN A 987 -37.97 12.77 -22.19
C ASN A 987 -38.76 11.44 -22.23
N HIS A 988 -38.74 10.64 -21.16
CA HIS A 988 -39.48 9.39 -20.98
C HIS A 988 -40.62 9.51 -19.95
N THR A 989 -40.81 10.67 -19.31
CA THR A 989 -41.94 10.95 -18.40
C THR A 989 -43.22 11.27 -19.18
N GLU A 990 -44.39 11.01 -18.59
CA GLU A 990 -45.69 11.34 -19.19
C GLU A 990 -46.02 12.83 -19.13
N HIS A 991 -45.44 13.55 -18.17
CA HIS A 991 -45.85 14.92 -17.84
C HIS A 991 -44.72 15.95 -17.89
N HIS A 992 -43.47 15.53 -18.09
CA HIS A 992 -42.29 16.41 -18.02
C HIS A 992 -41.35 16.32 -19.24
N ASP A 993 -41.81 15.71 -20.33
CA ASP A 993 -41.12 15.77 -21.62
C ASP A 993 -40.75 17.22 -22.01
N ARG A 994 -39.61 17.36 -22.67
CA ARG A 994 -38.99 18.64 -23.08
C ARG A 994 -38.64 19.61 -21.95
N LYS A 995 -38.84 19.29 -20.67
CA LYS A 995 -38.34 20.10 -19.54
C LYS A 995 -36.84 19.95 -19.35
N HIS A 996 -36.26 20.88 -18.60
CA HIS A 996 -34.85 20.88 -18.18
C HIS A 996 -34.76 20.73 -16.66
N VAL A 997 -33.67 20.13 -16.18
CA VAL A 997 -33.35 20.16 -14.75
C VAL A 997 -32.57 21.44 -14.44
N MET A 998 -33.09 22.25 -13.52
CA MET A 998 -32.46 23.50 -13.10
C MET A 998 -31.43 23.24 -12.00
N TYR A 999 -30.30 23.94 -12.00
CA TYR A 999 -29.30 23.82 -10.94
C TYR A 999 -29.58 24.79 -9.77
N ALA A 1000 -29.45 24.30 -8.54
CA ALA A 1000 -29.35 25.10 -7.33
C ALA A 1000 -28.21 24.58 -6.44
N GLY A 1001 -27.19 25.40 -6.22
CA GLY A 1001 -26.01 24.99 -5.46
C GLY A 1001 -24.93 26.07 -5.47
N ARG A 1002 -23.75 25.74 -4.94
CA ARG A 1002 -22.65 26.71 -4.82
C ARG A 1002 -22.03 27.02 -6.19
N ASN A 1003 -21.55 28.26 -6.35
CA ASN A 1003 -20.78 28.64 -7.54
C ASN A 1003 -19.53 27.76 -7.71
N PRO A 1004 -19.06 27.52 -8.95
CA PRO A 1004 -17.90 26.67 -9.20
C PRO A 1004 -16.64 27.24 -8.54
N SER A 1005 -15.83 26.37 -7.94
CA SER A 1005 -14.64 26.73 -7.18
C SER A 1005 -13.51 25.71 -7.35
N ALA A 1006 -12.25 26.17 -7.31
CA ALA A 1006 -11.07 25.32 -7.31
C ALA A 1006 -10.82 24.66 -5.94
N SER A 1007 -11.09 25.40 -4.85
CA SER A 1007 -11.15 24.87 -3.49
C SER A 1007 -12.54 24.28 -3.24
N VAL A 1008 -12.65 23.08 -2.65
CA VAL A 1008 -13.97 22.43 -2.52
C VAL A 1008 -14.93 23.21 -1.63
N ALA A 1009 -14.43 23.84 -0.55
CA ALA A 1009 -15.21 24.69 0.33
C ALA A 1009 -14.42 25.94 0.74
N THR A 1010 -15.14 26.98 1.18
CA THR A 1010 -14.54 28.19 1.74
C THR A 1010 -14.09 27.99 3.18
N GLY A 1011 -12.92 28.52 3.54
CA GLY A 1011 -12.44 28.57 4.93
C GLY A 1011 -13.11 29.66 5.77
N LEU A 1012 -13.97 30.50 5.19
CA LEU A 1012 -14.63 31.61 5.87
C LEU A 1012 -16.08 31.28 6.20
N LYS A 1013 -16.38 31.03 7.48
CA LYS A 1013 -17.72 30.67 7.97
C LYS A 1013 -18.83 31.65 7.54
N ALA A 1014 -18.52 32.94 7.40
CA ALA A 1014 -19.46 33.94 6.92
C ALA A 1014 -19.79 33.79 5.42
N ALA A 1015 -18.79 33.45 4.59
CA ALA A 1015 -19.01 33.15 3.18
C ALA A 1015 -19.80 31.84 3.02
N HIS A 1016 -19.42 30.79 3.77
CA HIS A 1016 -20.12 29.50 3.75
C HIS A 1016 -21.62 29.61 4.06
N LYS A 1017 -21.99 30.41 5.08
CA LYS A 1017 -23.40 30.72 5.40
C LYS A 1017 -24.10 31.48 4.28
N LYS A 1018 -23.45 32.50 3.73
CA LYS A 1018 -24.02 33.28 2.62
C LYS A 1018 -24.26 32.39 1.40
N GLU A 1019 -23.33 31.50 1.07
CA GLU A 1019 -23.47 30.52 0.00
C GLU A 1019 -24.62 29.53 0.25
N GLU A 1020 -24.88 29.15 1.51
CA GLU A 1020 -26.03 28.33 1.91
C GLU A 1020 -27.35 29.10 1.78
N GLU A 1021 -27.42 30.34 2.25
CA GLU A 1021 -28.58 31.22 2.07
C GLU A 1021 -28.89 31.45 0.57
N GLU A 1022 -27.84 31.66 -0.25
CA GLU A 1022 -27.96 31.80 -1.71
C GLU A 1022 -28.46 30.52 -2.38
N LEU A 1023 -27.89 29.34 -2.07
CA LEU A 1023 -28.32 28.08 -2.70
C LEU A 1023 -29.75 27.69 -2.31
N LEU A 1024 -30.13 27.90 -1.04
CA LEU A 1024 -31.50 27.63 -0.58
C LEU A 1024 -32.50 28.55 -1.27
N ASN A 1025 -32.21 29.86 -1.35
CA ASN A 1025 -33.08 30.80 -2.08
C ASN A 1025 -33.24 30.39 -3.55
N VAL A 1026 -32.13 30.05 -4.24
CA VAL A 1026 -32.17 29.60 -5.65
C VAL A 1026 -33.00 28.33 -5.81
N ALA A 1027 -32.88 27.35 -4.91
CA ALA A 1027 -33.63 26.09 -4.98
C ALA A 1027 -35.16 26.28 -5.03
N PHE A 1028 -35.68 27.27 -4.30
CA PHE A 1028 -37.12 27.59 -4.27
C PHE A 1028 -37.56 28.67 -5.26
N THR A 1029 -36.64 29.43 -5.89
CA THR A 1029 -36.98 30.53 -6.81
C THR A 1029 -36.63 30.29 -8.29
N VAL A 1030 -35.64 29.45 -8.62
CA VAL A 1030 -35.16 29.27 -10.00
C VAL A 1030 -36.27 28.83 -10.95
N THR A 1031 -36.38 29.42 -12.14
CA THR A 1031 -37.45 29.16 -13.13
C THR A 1031 -36.90 28.70 -14.48
N GLN A 1032 -37.59 27.76 -15.14
CA GLN A 1032 -37.33 27.43 -16.54
C GLN A 1032 -38.10 28.41 -17.45
N GLU A 1033 -37.39 29.19 -18.25
CA GLU A 1033 -38.02 30.19 -19.16
C GLU A 1033 -38.57 29.60 -20.47
N LYS A 1034 -38.01 28.48 -20.94
CA LYS A 1034 -38.32 27.83 -22.23
C LYS A 1034 -38.14 26.31 -22.17
N LEU A 1035 -38.90 25.55 -22.96
CA LEU A 1035 -38.71 24.10 -23.13
C LEU A 1035 -37.61 23.77 -24.15
N LYS A 1036 -37.14 22.52 -24.17
CA LYS A 1036 -36.21 22.00 -25.18
C LYS A 1036 -36.76 22.23 -26.60
N GLY A 1037 -36.02 23.00 -27.39
CA GLY A 1037 -36.36 23.29 -28.79
C GLY A 1037 -37.26 24.52 -29.01
N GLU A 1038 -37.44 25.39 -28.01
CA GLU A 1038 -38.20 26.66 -28.10
C GLU A 1038 -37.29 27.90 -28.03
#